data_AF-A0AAD9Y0M7-F1
#
_entry.id   AF-A0AAD9Y0M7-F1
#
_cell.length_a   1.000
_cell.length_b   1.000
_cell.length_c   1.000
_cell.angle_alpha   90.00
_cell.angle_beta   90.00
_cell.angle_gamma   90.00
#
_symmetry.space_group_name_H-M   'P 1'
#
loop_
_entity.id
_entity.type
_entity.pdbx_description
1 polymer ?
#
loop_
_entity_poly.entity_id
_entity_poly.type
_entity_poly.pdbx_seq_one_letter_code
_entity_poly.pdbx_strand_id
1 'polypeptide(L)'
;MSRGLHNLESLVPTVHLHGEDEEEVEKIEKEINAVIASKVHDLSKRFNLRQEEAQLLGNELTSMPNRTYLWVYLVCDMIERGLGISSYAIQQIVRDIPSTVDEAYERILCRSTDARQARNLLHIVVGALRPLSLQEMSVAIAISGGCDPRDVRPQPETRYRDAIKILCGLFVTIVDSKVYLIHQTAKEFLQQSRSALPPPGNFVWKASFDPLESNQVLAGVCVKYLHFMAKFGSSFPPHLHSISDCTCETNCAEDSFLAYSVEFWTTHFRRSSPSDDSMTEELVTDLCNVDWAGCLVWLTSYNETMDPYRRISPSSFTSLILASYFGIETMVSKLVQKKNVQLNSKDNKHGRSALAWAAFNGHSTVVQELLNTADSIPIIRLFSRDRIDINSADVNGRTPLTLAADGGHEAVVRLLLHTNKADVDYKSDGGWTPLASAADNGHEAIVRSLISTGKASVHSIIDRRALRPRYAWAEPLRKGIKLFAFVPFKTESQFLENHQLSPFRLAVIRGKTDVVKAFLELSDIDINGKGYQGRTALGHAAATGNEELVKLLLRSNKIIVDAMDMEGNTPLCLAAENGKVEVARLLLSTRNANINHMDSAGRTPLGLASQRGHKRVVQYLLELQEVDANLGHYAFVTPLSLALKQWDKSIVQALVDSGKVDPNYRDHNQKTALHFAAQFGQFGFVQDLLRIPMVDVHAKDERGRTPFGSWKSGCQRQRFQGTHSPCYCRGEGLAAHS
;
A
#
# COMPACT_ATOMS: atom_id res chain seq x y z
N MET A 1 60.63 -7.11 23.74
CA MET A 1 60.48 -8.58 23.91
C MET A 1 59.04 -8.87 24.32
N SER A 2 58.42 -9.84 23.62
CA SER A 2 57.18 -10.59 23.93
C SER A 2 55.90 -9.79 24.27
N ARG A 3 54.96 -9.65 23.32
CA ARG A 3 53.93 -10.64 22.91
C ARG A 3 52.74 -10.72 23.88
N GLY A 4 51.61 -10.22 23.41
CA GLY A 4 50.26 -10.61 23.82
C GLY A 4 49.36 -10.48 22.60
N LEU A 5 49.41 -11.48 21.72
CA LEU A 5 48.54 -11.61 20.55
C LEU A 5 47.10 -11.73 21.04
N HIS A 6 46.25 -10.75 20.72
CA HIS A 6 44.82 -10.98 20.66
C HIS A 6 44.58 -12.00 19.54
N ASN A 7 44.13 -13.19 19.92
CA ASN A 7 43.64 -14.19 18.99
C ASN A 7 42.46 -13.58 18.22
N LEU A 8 42.70 -13.36 16.93
CA LEU A 8 41.69 -13.29 15.90
C LEU A 8 40.98 -14.65 15.85
N GLU A 9 40.01 -14.87 16.74
CA GLU A 9 38.98 -15.88 16.52
C GLU A 9 38.07 -15.37 15.40
N SER A 10 38.45 -15.79 14.19
CA SER A 10 37.63 -16.00 13.00
C SER A 10 36.35 -15.16 12.91
N LEU A 11 36.44 -14.05 12.18
CA LEU A 11 35.33 -13.54 11.38
C LEU A 11 34.78 -14.69 10.51
N VAL A 12 33.66 -15.27 10.93
CA VAL A 12 32.73 -15.98 10.05
C VAL A 12 31.37 -15.37 10.36
N PRO A 13 30.56 -14.98 9.35
CA PRO A 13 29.25 -14.41 9.61
C PRO A 13 28.31 -15.52 10.08
N THR A 14 28.30 -15.78 11.39
CA THR A 14 27.14 -16.37 12.05
C THR A 14 26.00 -15.39 11.85
N VAL A 15 24.86 -15.85 11.34
CA VAL A 15 23.69 -14.98 11.11
C VAL A 15 23.17 -14.53 12.48
N HIS A 16 23.71 -13.44 13.01
CA HIS A 16 23.12 -12.71 14.12
C HIS A 16 21.93 -11.93 13.56
N LEU A 17 20.71 -12.42 13.78
CA LEU A 17 19.55 -11.55 13.70
C LEU A 17 19.68 -10.56 14.87
N HIS A 18 19.59 -9.26 14.56
CA HIS A 18 19.83 -8.20 15.52
C HIS A 18 18.75 -8.26 16.62
N GLY A 19 19.10 -8.82 17.78
CA GLY A 19 18.21 -8.95 18.95
C GLY A 19 18.02 -10.35 19.53
N GLU A 20 18.71 -11.40 19.05
CA GLU A 20 18.62 -12.75 19.62
C GLU A 20 19.67 -12.99 20.72
N ASP A 21 19.23 -13.25 21.95
CA ASP A 21 20.06 -13.63 23.10
C ASP A 21 20.71 -15.01 22.89
N GLU A 22 21.88 -15.27 23.50
CA GLU A 22 22.62 -16.55 23.39
C GLU A 22 21.75 -17.79 23.75
N GLU A 23 20.74 -17.62 24.62
CA GLU A 23 19.78 -18.67 24.99
C GLU A 23 18.89 -19.13 23.81
N GLU A 24 18.47 -18.21 22.92
CA GLU A 24 17.64 -18.56 21.76
C GLU A 24 18.45 -19.33 20.71
N VAL A 25 19.74 -19.00 20.56
CA VAL A 25 20.65 -19.74 19.67
C VAL A 25 20.82 -21.20 20.14
N GLU A 26 21.03 -21.41 21.44
CA GLU A 26 21.19 -22.76 22.00
C GLU A 26 19.88 -23.58 21.90
N LYS A 27 18.72 -22.92 22.02
CA LYS A 27 17.41 -23.55 21.85
C LYS A 27 17.17 -23.97 20.40
N ILE A 28 17.47 -23.11 19.43
CA ILE A 28 17.40 -23.46 18.00
C ILE A 28 18.31 -24.65 17.68
N GLU A 29 19.52 -24.70 18.25
CA GLU A 29 20.43 -25.81 18.05
C GLU A 29 19.86 -27.15 18.57
N LYS A 30 19.27 -27.14 19.78
CA LYS A 30 18.61 -28.33 20.36
C LYS A 30 17.45 -28.82 19.52
N GLU A 31 16.63 -27.92 18.98
CA GLU A 31 15.52 -28.27 18.08
C GLU A 31 16.02 -28.90 16.77
N ILE A 32 17.06 -28.32 16.15
CA ILE A 32 17.67 -28.88 14.93
C ILE A 32 18.23 -30.28 15.18
N ASN A 33 18.86 -30.51 16.35
CA ASN A 33 19.36 -31.84 16.72
C ASN A 33 18.22 -32.88 16.85
N ALA A 34 17.09 -32.49 17.42
CA ALA A 34 15.91 -33.36 17.49
C ALA A 34 15.38 -33.71 16.09
N VAL A 35 15.39 -32.74 15.16
CA VAL A 35 15.00 -32.98 13.75
C VAL A 35 15.99 -33.91 13.05
N ILE A 36 17.30 -33.74 13.24
CA ILE A 36 18.32 -34.64 12.69
C ILE A 36 18.09 -36.07 13.20
N ALA A 37 17.91 -36.25 14.51
CA ALA A 37 17.66 -37.57 15.10
C ALA A 37 16.42 -38.25 14.50
N SER A 38 15.34 -37.48 14.34
CA SER A 38 14.10 -37.95 13.70
C SER A 38 14.33 -38.34 12.23
N LYS A 39 15.03 -37.51 11.45
CA LYS A 39 15.34 -37.78 10.04
C LYS A 39 16.25 -38.98 9.86
N VAL A 40 17.28 -39.13 10.68
CA VAL A 40 18.17 -40.30 10.67
C VAL A 40 17.42 -41.57 11.04
N HIS A 41 16.48 -41.50 11.98
CA HIS A 41 15.59 -42.62 12.29
C HIS A 41 14.71 -43.02 11.10
N ASP A 42 14.13 -42.05 10.41
CA ASP A 42 13.34 -42.29 9.19
C ASP A 42 14.19 -42.90 8.05
N LEU A 43 15.42 -42.43 7.86
CA LEU A 43 16.38 -43.02 6.92
C LEU A 43 16.74 -44.45 7.32
N SER A 44 16.98 -44.69 8.61
CA SER A 44 17.33 -46.00 9.13
C SER A 44 16.22 -47.01 8.88
N LYS A 45 14.96 -46.62 9.07
CA LYS A 45 13.79 -47.46 8.73
C LYS A 45 13.66 -47.71 7.23
N ARG A 46 13.83 -46.67 6.41
CA ARG A 46 13.63 -46.77 4.95
C ARG A 46 14.71 -47.61 4.25
N PHE A 47 15.95 -47.51 4.69
CA PHE A 47 17.10 -48.19 4.07
C PHE A 47 17.65 -49.35 4.91
N ASN A 48 16.99 -49.70 6.02
CA ASN A 48 17.39 -50.77 6.95
C ASN A 48 18.84 -50.63 7.44
N LEU A 49 19.23 -49.41 7.83
CA LEU A 49 20.58 -49.10 8.29
C LEU A 49 20.88 -49.81 9.62
N ARG A 50 22.11 -50.29 9.79
CA ARG A 50 22.57 -50.84 11.08
C ARG A 50 22.67 -49.73 12.11
N GLN A 51 22.55 -50.08 13.39
CA GLN A 51 22.64 -49.13 14.50
C GLN A 51 23.94 -48.30 14.46
N GLU A 52 25.07 -48.95 14.15
CA GLU A 52 26.37 -48.29 14.02
C GLU A 52 26.41 -47.28 12.85
N GLU A 53 25.75 -47.60 11.73
CA GLU A 53 25.68 -46.75 10.55
C GLU A 53 24.79 -45.52 10.79
N ALA A 54 23.65 -45.72 11.45
CA ALA A 54 22.75 -44.65 11.86
C ALA A 54 23.41 -43.69 12.87
N GLN A 55 24.17 -44.24 13.82
CA GLN A 55 24.88 -43.45 14.83
C GLN A 55 26.03 -42.65 14.22
N LEU A 56 26.79 -43.23 13.29
CA LEU A 56 27.82 -42.53 12.52
C LEU A 56 27.21 -41.33 11.78
N LEU A 57 26.11 -41.55 11.06
CA LEU A 57 25.44 -40.50 10.28
C LEU A 57 24.87 -39.38 11.17
N GLY A 58 24.25 -39.75 12.30
CA GLY A 58 23.71 -38.79 13.26
C GLY A 58 24.79 -37.90 13.88
N ASN A 59 25.91 -38.51 14.30
CA ASN A 59 27.03 -37.77 14.90
C ASN A 59 27.62 -36.74 13.93
N GLU A 60 27.82 -37.13 12.68
CA GLU A 60 28.43 -36.27 11.66
C GLU A 60 27.50 -35.11 11.24
N LEU A 61 26.20 -35.36 11.12
CA LEU A 61 25.22 -34.29 10.86
C LEU A 61 25.13 -33.30 12.03
N THR A 62 25.24 -33.78 13.28
CA THR A 62 25.22 -32.94 14.49
C THR A 62 26.57 -32.25 14.75
N SER A 63 27.69 -32.72 14.21
CA SER A 63 28.97 -32.02 14.34
C SER A 63 29.16 -30.84 13.37
N MET A 64 28.27 -30.68 12.39
CA MET A 64 28.38 -29.61 11.39
C MET A 64 28.07 -28.21 11.98
N PRO A 65 28.95 -27.22 11.77
CA PRO A 65 28.76 -25.85 12.27
C PRO A 65 27.69 -25.08 11.46
N ASN A 66 27.00 -24.14 12.10
CA ASN A 66 26.03 -23.22 11.46
C ASN A 66 24.91 -23.92 10.65
N ARG A 67 24.51 -25.12 11.08
CA ARG A 67 23.44 -25.92 10.44
C ARG A 67 22.09 -25.22 10.55
N THR A 68 21.34 -25.23 9.44
CA THR A 68 19.97 -24.70 9.36
C THR A 68 18.99 -25.83 9.02
N TYR A 69 17.69 -25.65 9.29
CA TYR A 69 16.66 -26.61 8.86
C TYR A 69 16.68 -26.89 7.37
N LEU A 70 16.96 -25.87 6.55
CA LEU A 70 17.10 -25.99 5.11
C LEU A 70 18.31 -26.85 4.73
N TRP A 71 19.46 -26.65 5.37
CA TRP A 71 20.64 -27.48 5.17
C TRP A 71 20.35 -28.96 5.49
N VAL A 72 19.75 -29.24 6.66
CA VAL A 72 19.39 -30.61 7.06
C VAL A 72 18.46 -31.26 6.03
N TYR A 73 17.45 -30.53 5.56
CA TYR A 73 16.51 -31.02 4.56
C TYR A 73 17.19 -31.38 3.23
N LEU A 74 18.07 -30.51 2.71
CA LEU A 74 18.80 -30.72 1.46
C LEU A 74 19.76 -31.91 1.57
N VAL A 75 20.54 -31.97 2.66
CA VAL A 75 21.53 -33.02 2.88
C VAL A 75 20.85 -34.38 3.07
N CYS A 76 19.76 -34.45 3.85
CA CYS A 76 19.01 -35.70 4.01
C CYS A 76 18.48 -36.24 2.66
N ASP A 77 17.90 -35.41 1.79
CA ASP A 77 17.47 -35.87 0.45
C ASP A 77 18.66 -36.28 -0.43
N MET A 78 19.80 -35.58 -0.35
CA MET A 78 21.01 -35.98 -1.07
C MET A 78 21.51 -37.36 -0.62
N ILE A 79 21.42 -37.65 0.68
CA ILE A 79 21.71 -38.96 1.27
C ILE A 79 20.68 -39.99 0.77
N GLU A 80 19.38 -39.70 0.84
CA GLU A 80 18.31 -40.58 0.33
C GLU A 80 18.55 -41.02 -1.11
N ARG A 81 19.00 -40.11 -1.98
CA ARG A 81 19.29 -40.39 -3.39
C ARG A 81 20.64 -41.07 -3.64
N GLY A 82 21.60 -40.92 -2.72
CA GLY A 82 22.96 -41.46 -2.84
C GLY A 82 23.15 -42.84 -2.19
N LEU A 83 22.22 -43.27 -1.33
CA LEU A 83 22.30 -44.54 -0.63
C LEU A 83 22.08 -45.73 -1.57
N GLY A 84 23.19 -46.34 -2.01
CA GLY A 84 23.24 -47.74 -2.39
C GLY A 84 23.33 -48.64 -1.15
N ILE A 85 22.86 -49.89 -1.26
CA ILE A 85 22.66 -50.87 -0.16
C ILE A 85 23.99 -51.34 0.52
N SER A 86 25.13 -50.66 0.30
CA SER A 86 26.44 -51.05 0.82
C SER A 86 26.94 -50.14 1.94
N SER A 87 27.47 -50.74 3.01
CA SER A 87 28.09 -50.03 4.14
C SER A 87 29.28 -49.14 3.75
N TYR A 88 29.97 -49.44 2.64
CA TYR A 88 31.01 -48.57 2.08
C TYR A 88 30.43 -47.27 1.50
N ALA A 89 29.22 -47.31 0.94
CA ALA A 89 28.56 -46.12 0.39
C ALA A 89 28.22 -45.12 1.49
N ILE A 90 27.84 -45.58 2.69
CA ILE A 90 27.54 -44.71 3.84
C ILE A 90 28.79 -43.96 4.30
N GLN A 91 29.95 -44.64 4.37
CA GLN A 91 31.21 -43.99 4.74
C GLN A 91 31.68 -42.95 3.70
N GLN A 92 31.42 -43.19 2.41
CA GLN A 92 31.70 -42.20 1.36
C GLN A 92 30.75 -41.01 1.44
N ILE A 93 29.46 -41.26 1.65
CA ILE A 93 28.44 -40.20 1.80
C ILE A 93 28.78 -39.29 2.99
N VAL A 94 29.17 -39.86 4.12
CA VAL A 94 29.58 -39.12 5.32
C VAL A 94 30.79 -38.22 5.07
N ARG A 95 31.78 -38.69 4.30
CA ARG A 95 32.98 -37.90 3.96
C ARG A 95 32.68 -36.73 3.03
N ASP A 96 31.65 -36.85 2.19
CA ASP A 96 31.28 -35.86 1.17
C ASP A 96 30.03 -35.02 1.55
N ILE A 97 29.67 -34.95 2.84
CA ILE A 97 28.54 -34.12 3.29
C ILE A 97 28.86 -32.63 3.05
N PRO A 98 27.96 -31.85 2.42
CA PRO A 98 28.16 -30.41 2.24
C PRO A 98 28.26 -29.69 3.57
N SER A 99 29.29 -28.87 3.75
CA SER A 99 29.49 -28.05 4.94
C SER A 99 28.56 -26.83 5.00
N THR A 100 28.03 -26.40 3.85
CA THR A 100 27.16 -25.21 3.73
C THR A 100 25.96 -25.46 2.83
N VAL A 101 24.95 -24.59 2.93
CA VAL A 101 23.77 -24.60 2.03
C VAL A 101 24.19 -24.38 0.57
N ASP A 102 25.15 -23.47 0.33
CA ASP A 102 25.69 -23.19 -1.00
C ASP A 102 26.34 -24.42 -1.63
N GLU A 103 27.13 -25.17 -0.86
CA GLU A 103 27.76 -26.40 -1.32
C GLU A 103 26.72 -27.50 -1.60
N ALA A 104 25.66 -27.57 -0.78
CA ALA A 104 24.54 -28.47 -1.04
C ALA A 104 23.81 -28.12 -2.34
N TYR A 105 23.56 -26.83 -2.60
CA TYR A 105 22.98 -26.36 -3.86
C TYR A 105 23.85 -26.70 -5.07
N GLU A 106 25.15 -26.43 -4.99
CA GLU A 106 26.10 -26.75 -6.06
C GLU A 106 26.06 -28.24 -6.39
N ARG A 107 26.12 -29.11 -5.37
CA ARG A 107 26.05 -30.57 -5.57
C ARG A 107 24.71 -31.04 -6.14
N ILE A 108 23.59 -30.42 -5.75
CA ILE A 108 22.26 -30.75 -6.31
C ILE A 108 22.21 -30.40 -7.80
N LEU A 109 22.69 -29.22 -8.19
CA LEU A 109 22.64 -28.76 -9.58
C LEU A 109 23.70 -29.45 -10.47
N CYS A 110 24.87 -29.80 -9.94
CA CYS A 110 25.88 -30.58 -10.67
C CYS A 110 25.44 -32.01 -11.03
N ARG A 111 24.42 -32.56 -10.34
CA ARG A 111 23.82 -33.87 -10.67
C ARG A 111 22.83 -33.82 -11.83
N SER A 112 22.56 -32.63 -12.38
CA SER A 112 21.63 -32.45 -13.51
C SER A 112 22.08 -33.24 -14.74
N THR A 113 21.14 -33.91 -15.40
CA THR A 113 21.40 -34.66 -16.64
C THR A 113 21.66 -33.77 -17.84
N ASP A 114 21.14 -32.53 -17.83
CA ASP A 114 21.34 -31.52 -18.87
C ASP A 114 21.50 -30.14 -18.23
N ALA A 115 22.75 -29.76 -18.01
CA ALA A 115 23.09 -28.48 -17.39
C ALA A 115 22.60 -27.27 -18.20
N ARG A 116 22.48 -27.38 -19.54
CA ARG A 116 22.01 -26.28 -20.39
C ARG A 116 20.50 -26.07 -20.20
N GLN A 117 19.71 -27.13 -20.24
CA GLN A 117 18.27 -27.05 -19.98
C GLN A 117 17.97 -26.62 -18.54
N ALA A 118 18.71 -27.14 -17.56
CA ALA A 118 18.58 -26.71 -16.17
C ALA A 118 18.89 -25.22 -16.02
N ARG A 119 19.91 -24.70 -16.70
CA ARG A 119 20.22 -23.26 -16.70
C ARG A 119 19.10 -22.42 -17.31
N ASN A 120 18.56 -22.82 -18.47
CA ASN A 120 17.44 -22.12 -19.10
C ASN A 120 16.20 -22.11 -18.18
N LEU A 121 15.86 -23.25 -17.57
CA LEU A 121 14.79 -23.37 -16.59
C LEU A 121 14.99 -22.38 -15.44
N LEU A 122 16.18 -22.35 -14.85
CA LEU A 122 16.48 -21.49 -13.72
C LEU A 122 16.47 -20.01 -14.10
N HIS A 123 16.90 -19.62 -15.31
CA HIS A 123 16.79 -18.23 -15.78
C HIS A 123 15.32 -17.80 -15.84
N ILE A 124 14.45 -18.68 -16.33
CA ILE A 124 12.99 -18.45 -16.37
C ILE A 124 12.43 -18.33 -14.95
N VAL A 125 12.73 -19.29 -14.06
CA VAL A 125 12.20 -19.28 -12.68
C VAL A 125 12.67 -18.06 -11.88
N VAL A 126 13.96 -17.71 -11.98
CA VAL A 126 14.58 -16.60 -11.25
C VAL A 126 14.11 -15.24 -11.79
N GLY A 127 13.96 -15.14 -13.11
CA GLY A 127 13.57 -13.92 -13.81
C GLY A 127 12.07 -13.64 -13.80
N ALA A 128 11.23 -14.66 -13.65
CA ALA A 128 9.79 -14.52 -13.77
C ALA A 128 9.18 -13.59 -12.70
N LEU A 129 8.17 -12.81 -13.10
CA LEU A 129 7.49 -11.84 -12.22
C LEU A 129 6.42 -12.48 -11.34
N ARG A 130 6.02 -13.70 -11.67
CA ARG A 130 5.22 -14.61 -10.83
C ARG A 130 5.66 -16.05 -11.10
N PRO A 131 5.38 -17.00 -10.19
CA PRO A 131 5.58 -18.41 -10.46
C PRO A 131 4.81 -18.83 -11.72
N LEU A 132 5.50 -19.51 -12.64
CA LEU A 132 4.89 -20.08 -13.84
C LEU A 132 4.24 -21.42 -13.50
N SER A 133 3.12 -21.73 -14.14
CA SER A 133 2.52 -23.06 -14.12
C SER A 133 3.44 -24.07 -14.83
N LEU A 134 3.23 -25.36 -14.60
CA LEU A 134 3.96 -26.41 -15.32
C LEU A 134 3.76 -26.30 -16.84
N GLN A 135 2.56 -25.93 -17.28
CA GLN A 135 2.23 -25.75 -18.68
C GLN A 135 2.96 -24.52 -19.26
N GLU A 136 2.90 -23.38 -18.57
CA GLU A 136 3.63 -22.16 -18.95
C GLU A 136 5.14 -22.40 -19.03
N MET A 137 5.70 -23.11 -18.04
CA MET A 137 7.10 -23.49 -17.99
C MET A 137 7.48 -24.40 -19.17
N SER A 138 6.61 -25.35 -19.54
CA SER A 138 6.85 -26.25 -20.68
C SER A 138 7.00 -25.50 -22.00
N VAL A 139 6.15 -24.50 -22.22
CA VAL A 139 6.21 -23.63 -23.40
C VAL A 139 7.46 -22.75 -23.35
N ALA A 140 7.72 -22.12 -22.21
CA ALA A 140 8.85 -21.21 -22.05
C ALA A 140 10.20 -21.90 -22.25
N ILE A 141 10.39 -23.10 -21.68
CA ILE A 141 11.64 -23.86 -21.86
C ILE A 141 11.83 -24.29 -23.32
N ALA A 142 10.79 -24.80 -23.97
CA ALA A 142 10.87 -25.24 -25.36
C ALA A 142 11.33 -24.09 -26.29
N ILE A 143 10.70 -22.92 -26.16
CA ILE A 143 11.04 -21.73 -26.96
C ILE A 143 12.44 -21.22 -26.60
N SER A 144 12.82 -21.22 -25.32
CA SER A 144 14.17 -20.83 -24.88
C SER A 144 15.25 -21.77 -25.44
N GLY A 145 14.91 -23.05 -25.66
CA GLY A 145 15.77 -24.05 -26.27
C GLY A 145 15.90 -23.93 -27.79
N GLY A 146 15.24 -22.94 -28.41
CA GLY A 146 15.27 -22.70 -29.84
C GLY A 146 14.19 -23.42 -30.64
N CYS A 147 13.24 -24.10 -29.99
CA CYS A 147 12.08 -24.65 -30.69
C CYS A 147 11.21 -23.51 -31.23
N ASP A 148 10.75 -23.65 -32.47
CA ASP A 148 9.74 -22.76 -33.02
C ASP A 148 8.44 -22.95 -32.23
N PRO A 149 7.74 -21.87 -31.82
CA PRO A 149 6.45 -21.99 -31.13
C PRO A 149 5.43 -22.90 -31.83
N ARG A 150 5.50 -23.06 -33.17
CA ARG A 150 4.67 -23.97 -33.97
C ARG A 150 4.82 -25.45 -33.60
N ASP A 151 6.00 -25.83 -33.14
CA ASP A 151 6.38 -27.22 -32.90
C ASP A 151 6.24 -27.61 -31.43
N VAL A 152 5.89 -26.64 -30.56
CA VAL A 152 5.68 -26.89 -29.13
C VAL A 152 4.40 -27.69 -28.94
N ARG A 153 4.54 -28.91 -28.41
CA ARG A 153 3.41 -29.78 -28.05
C ARG A 153 3.26 -29.81 -26.53
N PRO A 154 2.06 -29.55 -25.97
CA PRO A 154 1.82 -29.67 -24.54
C PRO A 154 2.14 -31.10 -24.06
N GLN A 155 3.01 -31.22 -23.06
CA GLN A 155 3.28 -32.50 -22.42
C GLN A 155 2.37 -32.70 -21.19
N PRO A 156 2.01 -33.95 -20.83
CA PRO A 156 1.28 -34.21 -19.59
C PRO A 156 2.03 -33.66 -18.37
N GLU A 157 1.31 -33.00 -17.45
CA GLU A 157 1.92 -32.34 -16.27
C GLU A 157 2.74 -33.29 -15.41
N THR A 158 2.32 -34.55 -15.31
CA THR A 158 3.03 -35.60 -14.54
C THR A 158 4.42 -35.85 -15.11
N ARG A 159 4.52 -36.05 -16.43
CA ARG A 159 5.79 -36.25 -17.13
C ARG A 159 6.70 -35.04 -17.00
N TYR A 160 6.14 -33.84 -17.09
CA TYR A 160 6.90 -32.61 -17.01
C TYR A 160 7.39 -32.30 -15.59
N ARG A 161 6.58 -32.60 -14.57
CA ARG A 161 6.98 -32.53 -13.16
C ARG A 161 8.20 -33.40 -12.88
N ASP A 162 8.23 -34.62 -13.41
CA ASP A 162 9.36 -35.52 -13.23
C ASP A 162 10.60 -35.02 -13.99
N ALA A 163 10.42 -34.48 -15.19
CA ALA A 163 11.52 -33.86 -15.95
C ALA A 163 12.16 -32.68 -15.19
N ILE A 164 11.37 -31.77 -14.59
CA ILE A 164 11.90 -30.66 -13.77
C ILE A 164 12.68 -31.19 -12.56
N LYS A 165 12.16 -32.21 -11.88
CA LYS A 165 12.85 -32.83 -10.73
C LYS A 165 14.16 -33.51 -11.13
N ILE A 166 14.24 -34.09 -12.32
CA ILE A 166 15.48 -34.66 -12.87
C ILE A 166 16.49 -33.55 -13.20
N LEU A 167 16.02 -32.43 -13.78
CA LEU A 167 16.88 -31.32 -14.18
C LEU A 167 17.44 -30.51 -13.00
N CYS A 168 16.63 -30.22 -11.99
CA CYS A 168 17.00 -29.27 -10.92
C CYS A 168 16.95 -29.87 -9.51
N GLY A 169 16.55 -31.13 -9.35
CA GLY A 169 16.49 -31.77 -8.03
C GLY A 169 15.56 -31.04 -7.06
N LEU A 170 15.97 -30.97 -5.79
CA LEU A 170 15.26 -30.20 -4.76
C LEU A 170 15.44 -28.68 -4.87
N PHE A 171 16.28 -28.20 -5.77
CA PHE A 171 16.49 -26.76 -5.93
C PHE A 171 15.19 -26.04 -6.33
N VAL A 172 14.31 -26.78 -7.01
CA VAL A 172 12.99 -26.33 -7.44
C VAL A 172 11.91 -27.19 -6.77
N THR A 173 10.82 -26.56 -6.34
CA THR A 173 9.64 -27.21 -5.77
C THR A 173 8.41 -26.87 -6.61
N ILE A 174 7.44 -27.78 -6.62
CA ILE A 174 6.22 -27.60 -7.42
C ILE A 174 5.01 -27.72 -6.52
N VAL A 175 4.33 -26.60 -6.28
CA VAL A 175 3.15 -26.45 -5.42
C VAL A 175 1.99 -25.97 -6.29
N ASP A 176 0.83 -26.63 -6.23
CA ASP A 176 -0.37 -26.30 -7.02
C ASP A 176 -0.09 -26.10 -8.53
N SER A 177 0.69 -27.03 -9.10
CA SER A 177 1.17 -27.00 -10.49
C SER A 177 1.95 -25.73 -10.89
N LYS A 178 2.52 -24.99 -9.92
CA LYS A 178 3.42 -23.86 -10.15
C LYS A 178 4.83 -24.17 -9.68
N VAL A 179 5.81 -23.62 -10.39
CA VAL A 179 7.23 -23.87 -10.18
C VAL A 179 7.84 -22.77 -9.30
N TYR A 180 8.47 -23.16 -8.20
CA TYR A 180 9.10 -22.26 -7.22
C TYR A 180 10.56 -22.67 -6.96
N LEU A 181 11.40 -21.71 -6.59
CA LEU A 181 12.65 -22.04 -5.90
C LEU A 181 12.34 -22.60 -4.52
N ILE A 182 13.18 -23.49 -4.01
CA ILE A 182 13.01 -24.06 -2.67
C ILE A 182 13.01 -23.01 -1.56
N HIS A 183 13.77 -21.93 -1.72
CA HIS A 183 13.89 -20.86 -0.75
C HIS A 183 14.46 -19.58 -1.40
N GLN A 184 14.26 -18.42 -0.78
CA GLN A 184 14.82 -17.14 -1.25
C GLN A 184 16.36 -17.16 -1.33
N THR A 185 17.01 -17.87 -0.41
CA THR A 185 18.48 -18.07 -0.41
C THR A 185 18.98 -18.79 -1.65
N ALA A 186 18.15 -19.62 -2.31
CA ALA A 186 18.50 -20.26 -3.58
C ALA A 186 18.59 -19.22 -4.72
N LYS A 187 17.73 -18.19 -4.69
CA LYS A 187 17.78 -17.07 -5.64
C LYS A 187 19.06 -16.25 -5.42
N GLU A 188 19.36 -15.94 -4.16
CA GLU A 188 20.57 -15.20 -3.76
C GLU A 188 21.83 -15.96 -4.14
N PHE A 189 21.87 -17.28 -3.90
CA PHE A 189 22.97 -18.16 -4.32
C PHE A 189 23.29 -18.03 -5.82
N LEU A 190 22.27 -17.94 -6.68
CA LEU A 190 22.47 -17.80 -8.13
C LEU A 190 22.87 -16.37 -8.54
N GLN A 191 22.41 -15.34 -7.82
CA GLN A 191 22.51 -13.91 -8.21
C GLN A 191 23.57 -13.09 -7.45
N GLN A 192 24.25 -13.65 -6.44
CA GLN A 192 25.19 -12.91 -5.59
C GLN A 192 26.31 -12.22 -6.42
N SER A 193 26.60 -10.94 -6.17
CA SER A 193 27.65 -10.20 -6.90
C SER A 193 29.04 -10.78 -6.61
N ARG A 194 29.72 -11.34 -7.62
CA ARG A 194 31.10 -11.83 -7.50
C ARG A 194 32.08 -10.66 -7.40
N SER A 195 33.06 -10.73 -6.50
CA SER A 195 34.23 -9.84 -6.51
C SER A 195 35.37 -10.34 -7.41
N ALA A 196 35.26 -11.54 -8.01
CA ALA A 196 36.32 -12.13 -8.83
C ALA A 196 35.77 -13.04 -9.96
N LEU A 197 36.44 -13.01 -11.12
CA LEU A 197 36.15 -13.85 -12.28
C LEU A 197 36.37 -15.34 -11.98
N PRO A 198 35.47 -16.25 -12.44
CA PRO A 198 35.72 -17.68 -12.38
C PRO A 198 36.92 -18.09 -13.26
N PRO A 199 37.70 -19.09 -12.85
CA PRO A 199 38.64 -19.76 -13.75
C PRO A 199 37.87 -20.43 -14.90
N PRO A 200 38.46 -20.51 -16.11
CA PRO A 200 37.83 -21.18 -17.24
C PRO A 200 37.82 -22.70 -17.02
N GLY A 201 36.62 -23.28 -16.92
CA GLY A 201 36.40 -24.74 -16.94
C GLY A 201 35.77 -25.31 -15.67
N ASN A 202 34.68 -26.06 -15.88
CA ASN A 202 33.72 -26.67 -14.94
C ASN A 202 32.79 -25.67 -14.23
N PHE A 203 31.51 -25.71 -14.62
CA PHE A 203 30.45 -24.81 -14.19
C PHE A 203 30.39 -24.67 -12.66
N VAL A 204 30.44 -23.43 -12.18
CA VAL A 204 30.15 -23.06 -10.79
C VAL A 204 28.80 -22.34 -10.81
N TRP A 205 27.75 -22.96 -10.30
CA TRP A 205 26.38 -22.45 -10.28
C TRP A 205 26.24 -21.22 -9.39
N LYS A 206 26.99 -21.16 -8.29
CA LYS A 206 27.02 -19.98 -7.41
C LYS A 206 27.31 -18.72 -8.20
N ALA A 207 26.49 -17.68 -8.03
CA ALA A 207 26.69 -16.37 -8.63
C ALA A 207 26.92 -16.41 -10.16
N SER A 208 26.21 -17.31 -10.86
CA SER A 208 26.35 -17.50 -12.30
C SER A 208 25.23 -16.86 -13.13
N PHE A 209 24.24 -16.26 -12.48
CA PHE A 209 23.06 -15.69 -13.13
C PHE A 209 23.06 -14.17 -13.00
N ASP A 210 23.06 -13.50 -14.15
CA ASP A 210 22.76 -12.08 -14.23
C ASP A 210 21.22 -11.88 -14.32
N PRO A 211 20.61 -11.04 -13.45
CA PRO A 211 19.23 -10.62 -13.62
C PRO A 211 18.91 -10.06 -15.02
N LEU A 212 19.85 -9.35 -15.66
CA LEU A 212 19.66 -8.78 -17.00
C LEU A 212 19.52 -9.88 -18.06
N GLU A 213 20.41 -10.89 -18.02
CA GLU A 213 20.36 -12.06 -18.91
C GLU A 213 19.06 -12.86 -18.72
N SER A 214 18.65 -13.05 -17.47
CA SER A 214 17.41 -13.78 -17.15
C SER A 214 16.16 -13.07 -17.72
N ASN A 215 16.13 -11.74 -17.66
CA ASN A 215 15.07 -10.94 -18.29
C ASN A 215 15.17 -10.96 -19.82
N GLN A 216 16.38 -11.01 -20.39
CA GLN A 216 16.58 -11.13 -21.84
C GLN A 216 16.00 -12.45 -22.38
N VAL A 217 16.25 -13.58 -21.69
CA VAL A 217 15.68 -14.88 -22.05
C VAL A 217 14.15 -14.83 -22.02
N LEU A 218 13.56 -14.33 -20.94
CA LEU A 218 12.11 -14.22 -20.82
C LEU A 218 11.49 -13.26 -21.84
N ALA A 219 12.14 -12.12 -22.13
CA ALA A 219 11.70 -11.18 -23.15
C ALA A 219 11.66 -11.85 -24.53
N GLY A 220 12.75 -12.52 -24.92
CA GLY A 220 12.84 -13.23 -26.18
C GLY A 220 11.80 -14.34 -26.31
N VAL A 221 11.58 -15.13 -25.26
CA VAL A 221 10.55 -16.18 -25.23
C VAL A 221 9.15 -15.58 -25.40
N CYS A 222 8.80 -14.56 -24.61
CA CYS A 222 7.48 -13.94 -24.67
C CYS A 222 7.23 -13.29 -26.04
N VAL A 223 8.21 -12.56 -26.57
CA VAL A 223 8.09 -11.86 -27.86
C VAL A 223 7.95 -12.85 -29.02
N LYS A 224 8.75 -13.93 -29.05
CA LYS A 224 8.62 -15.01 -30.05
C LYS A 224 7.23 -15.67 -29.98
N TYR A 225 6.75 -15.96 -28.77
CA TYR A 225 5.45 -16.55 -28.57
C TYR A 225 4.30 -15.63 -29.01
N LEU A 226 4.32 -14.36 -28.61
CA LEU A 226 3.33 -13.36 -29.01
C LEU A 226 3.29 -13.18 -30.52
N HIS A 227 4.46 -13.10 -31.16
CA HIS A 227 4.53 -12.94 -32.60
C HIS A 227 4.02 -14.18 -33.35
N PHE A 228 4.23 -15.38 -32.82
CA PHE A 228 3.61 -16.60 -33.32
C PHE A 228 2.07 -16.54 -33.20
N MET A 229 1.56 -16.25 -32.01
CA MET A 229 0.11 -16.17 -31.76
C MET A 229 -0.55 -15.08 -32.63
N ALA A 230 0.11 -13.95 -32.80
CA ALA A 230 -0.32 -12.86 -33.67
C ALA A 230 -0.39 -13.24 -35.17
N LYS A 231 0.52 -14.09 -35.66
CA LYS A 231 0.55 -14.52 -37.07
C LYS A 231 -0.41 -15.67 -37.38
N PHE A 232 -0.60 -16.59 -36.43
CA PHE A 232 -1.30 -17.85 -36.69
C PHE A 232 -2.60 -18.02 -35.89
N GLY A 233 -2.85 -17.18 -34.88
CA GLY A 233 -4.02 -17.28 -33.99
C GLY A 233 -5.37 -17.05 -34.66
N SER A 234 -5.41 -16.34 -35.81
CA SER A 234 -6.62 -16.15 -36.62
C SER A 234 -7.08 -17.41 -37.39
N SER A 235 -6.33 -18.51 -37.30
CA SER A 235 -6.75 -19.83 -37.80
C SER A 235 -7.70 -20.56 -36.84
N PHE A 236 -7.98 -20.00 -35.67
CA PHE A 236 -8.93 -20.53 -34.69
C PHE A 236 -10.30 -19.81 -34.80
N PRO A 237 -11.45 -20.52 -34.72
CA PRO A 237 -12.77 -19.94 -34.98
C PRO A 237 -13.18 -18.83 -33.99
N PRO A 238 -14.07 -17.89 -34.39
CA PRO A 238 -14.43 -16.68 -33.62
C PRO A 238 -15.30 -16.91 -32.37
N HIS A 239 -15.38 -18.14 -31.85
CA HIS A 239 -16.31 -18.48 -30.76
C HIS A 239 -15.70 -18.39 -29.35
N LEU A 240 -14.45 -17.94 -29.21
CA LEU A 240 -13.79 -17.73 -27.92
C LEU A 240 -14.10 -16.38 -27.23
N HIS A 241 -15.06 -15.59 -27.74
CA HIS A 241 -15.51 -14.34 -27.11
C HIS A 241 -16.34 -14.51 -25.82
N SER A 242 -16.35 -15.70 -25.22
CA SER A 242 -17.02 -15.95 -23.94
C SER A 242 -16.09 -16.75 -23.02
N ILE A 243 -15.44 -16.05 -22.09
CA ILE A 243 -14.72 -16.66 -20.96
C ILE A 243 -15.71 -17.32 -19.95
N SER A 244 -17.01 -17.44 -20.25
CA SER A 244 -17.98 -18.00 -19.29
C SER A 244 -18.55 -19.38 -19.62
N ASP A 245 -18.40 -19.94 -20.82
CA ASP A 245 -19.01 -21.24 -21.12
C ASP A 245 -18.26 -22.00 -22.21
N CYS A 246 -17.29 -22.86 -21.86
CA CYS A 246 -16.88 -23.99 -22.69
C CYS A 246 -16.14 -25.07 -21.88
N THR A 247 -16.71 -26.28 -21.85
CA THR A 247 -16.18 -27.49 -21.23
C THR A 247 -15.40 -28.34 -22.25
N CYS A 248 -14.23 -27.89 -22.70
CA CYS A 248 -13.33 -28.72 -23.51
C CYS A 248 -11.89 -28.71 -22.96
N GLU A 249 -11.43 -29.89 -22.52
CA GLU A 249 -10.16 -30.13 -21.80
C GLU A 249 -8.89 -30.07 -22.68
N THR A 250 -8.96 -29.56 -23.92
CA THR A 250 -7.80 -29.53 -24.84
C THR A 250 -7.29 -28.14 -25.20
N ASN A 251 -7.92 -27.05 -24.73
CA ASN A 251 -7.51 -25.67 -25.07
C ASN A 251 -6.83 -24.90 -23.91
N CYS A 252 -6.61 -25.50 -22.74
CA CYS A 252 -6.22 -24.73 -21.55
C CYS A 252 -4.72 -24.36 -21.43
N ALA A 253 -3.83 -25.03 -22.18
CA ALA A 253 -2.38 -24.81 -22.06
C ALA A 253 -1.87 -23.60 -22.86
N GLU A 254 -2.43 -23.37 -24.05
CA GLU A 254 -2.03 -22.29 -24.97
C GLU A 254 -2.52 -20.90 -24.49
N ASP A 255 -3.68 -20.85 -23.82
CA ASP A 255 -4.20 -19.59 -23.25
C ASP A 255 -3.42 -19.12 -22.00
N SER A 256 -2.73 -20.02 -21.29
CA SER A 256 -2.04 -19.69 -20.02
C SER A 256 -0.75 -18.90 -20.22
N PHE A 257 0.13 -19.34 -21.13
CA PHE A 257 1.40 -18.65 -21.40
C PHE A 257 1.20 -17.36 -22.20
N LEU A 258 0.12 -17.28 -23.00
CA LEU A 258 -0.28 -16.06 -23.67
C LEU A 258 -0.53 -14.94 -22.66
N ALA A 259 -1.31 -15.21 -21.60
CA ALA A 259 -1.60 -14.22 -20.56
C ALA A 259 -0.31 -13.71 -19.88
N TYR A 260 0.61 -14.61 -19.51
CA TYR A 260 1.92 -14.21 -18.97
C TYR A 260 2.70 -13.34 -19.95
N SER A 261 2.78 -13.77 -21.20
CA SER A 261 3.55 -13.08 -22.24
C SER A 261 3.00 -11.68 -22.48
N VAL A 262 1.69 -11.55 -22.67
CA VAL A 262 0.99 -10.29 -22.90
C VAL A 262 1.22 -9.30 -21.75
N GLU A 263 1.17 -9.76 -20.50
CA GLU A 263 1.30 -8.90 -19.33
C GLU A 263 2.75 -8.45 -19.09
N PHE A 264 3.73 -9.33 -19.32
CA PHE A 264 5.08 -9.14 -18.78
C PHE A 264 6.20 -8.95 -19.81
N TRP A 265 5.97 -9.20 -21.11
CA TRP A 265 7.04 -9.10 -22.11
C TRP A 265 7.73 -7.73 -22.12
N THR A 266 6.97 -6.64 -21.98
CA THR A 266 7.51 -5.26 -21.96
C THR A 266 8.34 -4.99 -20.72
N THR A 267 8.00 -5.61 -19.59
CA THR A 267 8.78 -5.45 -18.35
C THR A 267 10.08 -6.24 -18.42
N HIS A 268 10.06 -7.45 -18.97
CA HIS A 268 11.27 -8.22 -19.22
C HIS A 268 12.19 -7.50 -20.21
N PHE A 269 11.65 -7.00 -21.32
CA PHE A 269 12.45 -6.29 -22.33
C PHE A 269 13.09 -5.01 -21.80
N ARG A 270 12.43 -4.26 -20.91
CA ARG A 270 13.03 -3.07 -20.28
C ARG A 270 14.12 -3.40 -19.26
N ARG A 271 14.07 -4.61 -18.68
CA ARG A 271 15.02 -5.08 -17.67
C ARG A 271 16.11 -5.96 -18.28
N SER A 272 16.12 -6.16 -19.60
CA SER A 272 17.20 -6.83 -20.29
C SER A 272 18.30 -5.84 -20.66
N SER A 273 19.51 -6.36 -20.87
CA SER A 273 20.58 -5.60 -21.53
C SER A 273 20.15 -5.19 -22.95
N PRO A 274 20.68 -4.08 -23.50
CA PRO A 274 20.55 -3.79 -24.93
C PRO A 274 21.21 -4.96 -25.67
N SER A 275 20.38 -5.82 -26.26
CA SER A 275 20.83 -7.04 -26.88
C SER A 275 21.33 -6.74 -28.29
N ASP A 276 22.53 -7.24 -28.64
CA ASP A 276 22.95 -7.40 -30.05
C ASP A 276 22.06 -8.42 -30.82
N ASP A 277 21.05 -9.01 -30.17
CA ASP A 277 20.08 -9.91 -30.77
C ASP A 277 19.10 -9.15 -31.68
N SER A 278 19.56 -8.88 -32.90
CA SER A 278 18.80 -8.24 -33.98
C SER A 278 17.40 -8.85 -34.17
N MET A 279 17.26 -10.17 -33.96
CA MET A 279 15.99 -10.86 -34.14
C MET A 279 14.94 -10.43 -33.11
N THR A 280 15.31 -10.35 -31.82
CA THR A 280 14.37 -9.94 -30.77
C THR A 280 13.98 -8.47 -30.95
N GLU A 281 14.91 -7.61 -31.36
CA GLU A 281 14.60 -6.20 -31.66
C GLU A 281 13.63 -6.02 -32.83
N GLU A 282 13.78 -6.81 -33.90
CA GLU A 282 12.87 -6.82 -35.04
C GLU A 282 11.46 -7.24 -34.62
N LEU A 283 11.33 -8.31 -33.85
CA LEU A 283 10.04 -8.78 -33.36
C LEU A 283 9.35 -7.77 -32.42
N VAL A 284 10.11 -7.08 -31.57
CA VAL A 284 9.60 -5.98 -30.73
C VAL A 284 9.14 -4.80 -31.59
N THR A 285 9.86 -4.50 -32.68
CA THR A 285 9.47 -3.45 -33.63
C THR A 285 8.12 -3.76 -34.25
N ASP A 286 7.88 -5.01 -34.64
CA ASP A 286 6.59 -5.47 -35.15
C ASP A 286 5.50 -5.37 -34.07
N LEU A 287 5.75 -5.86 -32.84
CA LEU A 287 4.79 -5.80 -31.73
C LEU A 287 4.39 -4.36 -31.34
N CYS A 288 5.26 -3.38 -31.55
CA CYS A 288 4.98 -1.96 -31.32
C CYS A 288 4.43 -1.23 -32.57
N ASN A 289 4.29 -1.91 -33.71
CA ASN A 289 3.76 -1.31 -34.92
C ASN A 289 2.23 -1.42 -34.97
N VAL A 290 1.54 -0.29 -34.77
CA VAL A 290 0.06 -0.27 -34.75
C VAL A 290 -0.57 -0.62 -36.11
N ASP A 291 0.17 -0.51 -37.21
CA ASP A 291 -0.29 -0.91 -38.54
C ASP A 291 -0.21 -2.43 -38.76
N TRP A 292 0.55 -3.15 -37.91
CA TRP A 292 0.64 -4.60 -37.98
C TRP A 292 -0.54 -5.24 -37.25
N ALA A 293 -1.30 -6.09 -37.95
CA ALA A 293 -2.47 -6.76 -37.40
C ALA A 293 -2.16 -7.54 -36.11
N GLY A 294 -0.95 -8.08 -35.99
CA GLY A 294 -0.49 -8.77 -34.79
C GLY A 294 -0.41 -7.89 -33.54
N CYS A 295 -0.13 -6.60 -33.72
CA CYS A 295 -0.11 -5.62 -32.62
C CYS A 295 -1.51 -5.49 -32.01
N LEU A 296 -2.53 -5.44 -32.86
CA LEU A 296 -3.93 -5.34 -32.42
C LEU A 296 -4.38 -6.58 -31.65
N VAL A 297 -3.95 -7.78 -32.06
CA VAL A 297 -4.32 -9.05 -31.39
C VAL A 297 -3.81 -9.08 -29.96
N TRP A 298 -2.52 -8.82 -29.73
CA TRP A 298 -1.98 -8.86 -28.38
C TRP A 298 -2.47 -7.69 -27.53
N LEU A 299 -2.70 -6.49 -28.11
CA LEU A 299 -3.28 -5.37 -27.38
C LEU A 299 -4.72 -5.62 -26.94
N THR A 300 -5.49 -6.35 -27.76
CA THR A 300 -6.85 -6.76 -27.39
C THR A 300 -6.80 -7.73 -26.22
N SER A 301 -5.90 -8.72 -26.28
CA SER A 301 -5.65 -9.66 -25.18
C SER A 301 -5.17 -8.94 -23.91
N TYR A 302 -4.30 -7.94 -24.06
CA TYR A 302 -3.82 -7.10 -22.95
C TYR A 302 -4.98 -6.39 -22.27
N ASN A 303 -5.89 -5.80 -23.05
CA ASN A 303 -7.05 -5.10 -22.52
C ASN A 303 -8.04 -6.01 -21.77
N GLU A 304 -8.11 -7.31 -22.12
CA GLU A 304 -8.94 -8.28 -21.41
C GLU A 304 -8.39 -8.58 -20.02
N THR A 305 -7.06 -8.66 -19.89
CA THR A 305 -6.38 -8.84 -18.60
C THR A 305 -6.38 -7.58 -17.73
N MET A 306 -6.48 -6.40 -18.36
CA MET A 306 -6.41 -5.12 -17.67
C MET A 306 -7.78 -4.61 -17.22
N ASP A 307 -7.75 -3.87 -16.11
CA ASP A 307 -8.88 -3.10 -15.63
C ASP A 307 -9.46 -2.19 -16.77
N PRO A 308 -10.80 -2.09 -16.93
CA PRO A 308 -11.44 -1.29 -17.98
C PRO A 308 -10.91 0.14 -18.14
N TYR A 309 -10.42 0.74 -17.06
CA TYR A 309 -9.89 2.10 -17.04
C TYR A 309 -8.44 2.20 -17.52
N ARG A 310 -7.64 1.13 -17.45
CA ARG A 310 -6.27 1.05 -18.02
C ARG A 310 -6.23 0.57 -19.47
N ARG A 311 -7.39 0.15 -20.01
CA ARG A 311 -7.48 -0.31 -21.39
C ARG A 311 -7.02 0.75 -22.39
N ILE A 312 -6.12 0.32 -23.25
CA ILE A 312 -5.62 1.06 -24.39
C ILE A 312 -6.68 1.01 -25.49
N SER A 313 -6.85 2.06 -26.28
CA SER A 313 -7.65 1.99 -27.50
C SER A 313 -6.71 1.78 -28.68
N PRO A 314 -6.61 0.56 -29.24
CA PRO A 314 -5.60 0.26 -30.26
C PRO A 314 -5.74 1.15 -31.51
N SER A 315 -6.97 1.51 -31.88
CA SER A 315 -7.29 2.38 -33.02
C SER A 315 -6.89 3.85 -32.83
N SER A 316 -6.56 4.28 -31.61
CA SER A 316 -6.20 5.67 -31.32
C SER A 316 -4.73 5.87 -30.94
N PHE A 317 -3.96 4.79 -30.83
CA PHE A 317 -2.55 4.86 -30.45
C PHE A 317 -1.70 4.95 -31.71
N THR A 318 -0.70 5.84 -31.71
CA THR A 318 0.41 5.76 -32.67
C THR A 318 1.47 4.80 -32.12
N SER A 319 2.34 4.24 -32.97
CA SER A 319 3.47 3.41 -32.52
C SER A 319 4.37 4.15 -31.50
N LEU A 320 4.48 5.48 -31.62
CA LEU A 320 5.22 6.30 -30.66
C LEU A 320 4.51 6.38 -29.30
N ILE A 321 3.19 6.58 -29.27
CA ILE A 321 2.40 6.56 -28.03
C ILE A 321 2.49 5.18 -27.38
N LEU A 322 2.38 4.11 -28.16
CA LEU A 322 2.44 2.73 -27.68
C LEU A 322 3.81 2.42 -27.04
N ALA A 323 4.90 2.71 -27.74
CA ALA A 323 6.25 2.53 -27.21
C ALA A 323 6.48 3.38 -25.95
N SER A 324 5.92 4.59 -25.90
CA SER A 324 6.04 5.50 -24.75
C SER A 324 5.18 5.08 -23.57
N TYR A 325 4.03 4.45 -23.80
CA TYR A 325 3.18 3.87 -22.74
C TYR A 325 3.91 2.74 -22.02
N PHE A 326 4.52 1.83 -22.78
CA PHE A 326 5.22 0.67 -22.23
C PHE A 326 6.66 0.96 -21.79
N GLY A 327 7.25 2.08 -22.20
CA GLY A 327 8.58 2.48 -21.79
C GLY A 327 9.70 1.85 -22.61
N ILE A 328 9.46 1.58 -23.89
CA ILE A 328 10.41 0.90 -24.78
C ILE A 328 11.34 1.93 -25.44
N GLU A 329 12.45 2.24 -24.77
CA GLU A 329 13.41 3.28 -25.16
C GLU A 329 13.98 3.09 -26.57
N THR A 330 14.44 1.88 -26.90
CA THR A 330 15.04 1.57 -28.22
C THR A 330 14.06 1.87 -29.36
N MET A 331 12.78 1.58 -29.17
CA MET A 331 11.74 1.86 -30.16
C MET A 331 11.43 3.34 -30.25
N VAL A 332 11.37 4.05 -29.12
CA VAL A 332 11.19 5.51 -29.13
C VAL A 332 12.34 6.19 -29.89
N SER A 333 13.60 5.81 -29.62
CA SER A 333 14.74 6.38 -30.34
C SER A 333 14.67 6.13 -31.85
N LYS A 334 14.37 4.89 -32.28
CA LYS A 334 14.18 4.53 -33.71
C LYS A 334 13.03 5.30 -34.36
N LEU A 335 11.88 5.42 -33.68
CA LEU A 335 10.69 6.08 -34.22
C LEU A 335 10.88 7.60 -34.32
N VAL A 336 11.55 8.22 -33.35
CA VAL A 336 11.74 9.67 -33.35
C VAL A 336 12.73 10.11 -34.45
N GLN A 337 13.66 9.24 -34.86
CA GLN A 337 14.55 9.53 -36.00
C GLN A 337 13.85 9.51 -37.38
N LYS A 338 12.62 8.99 -37.49
CA LYS A 338 11.88 8.95 -38.77
C LYS A 338 11.43 10.36 -39.22
N LYS A 339 11.49 10.62 -40.54
CA LYS A 339 11.25 11.94 -41.14
C LYS A 339 9.84 12.53 -40.90
N ASN A 340 8.81 11.69 -40.81
CA ASN A 340 7.40 12.11 -40.73
C ASN A 340 6.71 11.68 -39.41
N VAL A 341 7.47 11.56 -38.32
CA VAL A 341 6.88 11.19 -37.03
C VAL A 341 6.06 12.35 -36.46
N GLN A 342 4.80 12.08 -36.10
CA GLN A 342 3.94 13.06 -35.42
C GLN A 342 4.21 12.99 -33.91
N LEU A 343 5.06 13.90 -33.41
CA LEU A 343 5.54 13.85 -32.02
C LEU A 343 4.46 14.19 -30.99
N ASN A 344 3.54 15.08 -31.37
CA ASN A 344 2.53 15.65 -30.49
C ASN A 344 1.13 15.06 -30.68
N SER A 345 1.01 13.95 -31.44
CA SER A 345 -0.28 13.27 -31.60
C SER A 345 -0.81 12.82 -30.25
N LYS A 346 -2.13 12.94 -30.10
CA LYS A 346 -2.86 12.60 -28.88
C LYS A 346 -3.78 11.41 -29.14
N ASP A 347 -3.93 10.55 -28.14
CA ASP A 347 -4.93 9.49 -28.20
C ASP A 347 -6.35 10.05 -28.05
N ASN A 348 -7.35 9.42 -28.65
CA ASN A 348 -8.73 9.91 -28.64
C ASN A 348 -9.45 9.73 -27.30
N LYS A 349 -8.98 8.82 -26.43
CA LYS A 349 -9.66 8.46 -25.18
C LYS A 349 -9.31 9.41 -24.04
N HIS A 350 -8.03 9.73 -23.90
CA HIS A 350 -7.48 10.54 -22.83
C HIS A 350 -6.89 11.87 -23.32
N GLY A 351 -6.70 12.05 -24.63
CA GLY A 351 -6.05 13.24 -25.18
C GLY A 351 -4.59 13.35 -24.80
N ARG A 352 -3.90 12.24 -24.48
CA ARG A 352 -2.51 12.25 -24.01
C ARG A 352 -1.56 12.02 -25.17
N SER A 353 -0.48 12.79 -25.18
CA SER A 353 0.65 12.59 -26.09
C SER A 353 1.57 11.46 -25.61
N ALA A 354 2.54 11.07 -26.45
CA ALA A 354 3.59 10.13 -26.09
C ALA A 354 4.35 10.56 -24.81
N LEU A 355 4.69 11.84 -24.70
CA LEU A 355 5.34 12.42 -23.51
C LEU A 355 4.44 12.33 -22.27
N ALA A 356 3.13 12.60 -22.41
CA ALA A 356 2.20 12.52 -21.29
C ALA A 356 2.04 11.07 -20.77
N TRP A 357 2.04 10.07 -21.66
CA TRP A 357 1.99 8.65 -21.27
C TRP A 357 3.28 8.17 -20.62
N ALA A 358 4.45 8.56 -21.16
CA ALA A 358 5.74 8.25 -20.55
C ALA A 358 5.85 8.87 -19.14
N ALA A 359 5.37 10.11 -18.99
CA ALA A 359 5.36 10.81 -17.71
C ALA A 359 4.39 10.19 -16.70
N PHE A 360 3.19 9.81 -17.12
CA PHE A 360 2.18 9.14 -16.27
C PHE A 360 2.66 7.78 -15.74
N ASN A 361 3.38 7.01 -16.57
CA ASN A 361 3.89 5.69 -16.19
C ASN A 361 5.29 5.72 -15.56
N GLY A 362 5.96 6.88 -15.51
CA GLY A 362 7.24 7.06 -14.84
C GLY A 362 8.48 6.62 -15.64
N HIS A 363 8.38 6.54 -16.97
CA HIS A 363 9.49 6.08 -17.82
C HIS A 363 10.47 7.21 -18.11
N SER A 364 11.37 7.47 -17.15
CA SER A 364 12.32 8.59 -17.22
C SER A 364 13.25 8.55 -18.44
N THR A 365 13.73 7.39 -18.87
CA THR A 365 14.61 7.29 -20.04
C THR A 365 13.89 7.64 -21.34
N VAL A 366 12.64 7.19 -21.50
CA VAL A 366 11.78 7.59 -22.62
C VAL A 366 11.47 9.08 -22.59
N VAL A 367 11.17 9.64 -21.42
CA VAL A 367 10.98 11.09 -21.27
C VAL A 367 12.25 11.84 -21.68
N GLN A 368 13.42 11.39 -21.23
CA GLN A 368 14.70 11.98 -21.61
C GLN A 368 14.90 11.94 -23.13
N GLU A 369 14.67 10.80 -23.77
CA GLU A 369 14.82 10.65 -25.21
C GLU A 369 13.86 11.57 -25.97
N LEU A 370 12.58 11.61 -25.60
CA LEU A 370 11.60 12.50 -26.22
C LEU A 370 12.00 13.98 -26.07
N LEU A 371 12.55 14.38 -24.92
CA LEU A 371 13.02 15.75 -24.67
C LEU A 371 14.32 16.08 -25.42
N ASN A 372 15.28 15.16 -25.47
CA ASN A 372 16.57 15.30 -26.19
C ASN A 372 16.37 15.55 -27.68
N THR A 373 15.24 15.12 -28.24
CA THR A 373 14.93 15.33 -29.65
C THR A 373 14.65 16.80 -29.98
N ALA A 374 14.55 17.66 -28.97
CA ALA A 374 14.54 19.12 -29.08
C ALA A 374 15.95 19.72 -29.27
N ASP A 375 17.01 19.03 -28.82
CA ASP A 375 18.39 19.54 -28.79
C ASP A 375 19.32 18.82 -29.78
N SER A 376 19.01 17.56 -30.13
CA SER A 376 19.73 16.79 -31.15
C SER A 376 19.24 17.20 -32.54
N ILE A 377 20.01 18.02 -33.25
CA ILE A 377 19.72 18.45 -34.62
C ILE A 377 20.47 17.54 -35.62
N PRO A 378 19.82 16.54 -36.26
CA PRO A 378 20.15 16.18 -37.63
C PRO A 378 19.76 17.36 -38.55
N ILE A 379 20.55 17.65 -39.59
CA ILE A 379 20.20 18.61 -40.67
C ILE A 379 18.77 18.43 -41.19
N ILE A 380 18.24 17.21 -41.11
CA ILE A 380 16.88 16.83 -41.53
C ILE A 380 15.77 17.51 -40.70
N ARG A 381 16.04 17.93 -39.46
CA ARG A 381 15.05 18.59 -38.57
C ARG A 381 15.15 20.11 -38.51
N LEU A 382 16.16 20.72 -39.14
CA LEU A 382 16.26 22.18 -39.26
C LEU A 382 15.03 22.81 -39.92
N PHE A 383 14.29 22.03 -40.72
CA PHE A 383 13.08 22.47 -41.43
C PHE A 383 11.77 21.88 -40.89
N SER A 384 11.81 20.93 -39.93
CA SER A 384 10.62 20.38 -39.30
C SER A 384 10.18 21.26 -38.13
N ARG A 385 9.02 21.91 -38.27
CA ARG A 385 8.45 22.84 -37.27
C ARG A 385 7.85 22.15 -36.03
N ASP A 386 7.81 20.83 -35.99
CA ASP A 386 7.10 20.07 -34.95
C ASP A 386 8.06 19.71 -33.79
N ARG A 387 8.18 20.60 -32.80
CA ARG A 387 8.94 20.35 -31.55
C ARG A 387 8.04 19.69 -30.52
N ILE A 388 8.60 18.89 -29.62
CA ILE A 388 7.81 18.27 -28.53
C ILE A 388 7.15 19.35 -27.66
N ASP A 389 5.84 19.25 -27.48
CA ASP A 389 5.05 20.11 -26.62
C ASP A 389 5.10 19.58 -25.18
N ILE A 390 5.99 20.17 -24.37
CA ILE A 390 6.22 19.78 -22.97
C ILE A 390 4.98 20.01 -22.11
N ASN A 391 4.11 20.95 -22.48
CA ASN A 391 2.91 21.31 -21.74
C ASN A 391 1.64 20.76 -22.38
N SER A 392 1.75 19.71 -23.20
CA SER A 392 0.60 19.16 -23.93
C SER A 392 -0.41 18.53 -22.97
N ALA A 393 -1.48 19.26 -22.70
CA ALA A 393 -2.49 18.88 -21.72
C ALA A 393 -3.44 17.79 -22.23
N ASP A 394 -3.86 16.89 -21.34
CA ASP A 394 -4.87 15.85 -21.59
C ASP A 394 -6.31 16.41 -21.59
N VAL A 395 -7.33 15.57 -21.80
CA VAL A 395 -8.75 16.01 -21.83
C VAL A 395 -9.26 16.65 -20.53
N ASN A 396 -8.52 16.54 -19.42
CA ASN A 396 -8.86 17.17 -18.14
C ASN A 396 -7.92 18.36 -17.82
N GLY A 397 -7.15 18.82 -18.80
CA GLY A 397 -6.18 19.90 -18.64
C GLY A 397 -4.89 19.48 -17.90
N ARG A 398 -4.57 18.19 -17.76
CA ARG A 398 -3.35 17.76 -17.04
C ARG A 398 -2.16 17.67 -17.98
N THR A 399 -1.07 18.37 -17.65
CA THR A 399 0.20 18.30 -18.39
C THR A 399 1.03 17.06 -18.00
N PRO A 400 2.06 16.68 -18.79
CA PRO A 400 3.00 15.64 -18.39
C PRO A 400 3.59 15.86 -16.99
N LEU A 401 3.88 17.11 -16.62
CA LEU A 401 4.38 17.44 -15.28
C LEU A 401 3.34 17.16 -14.18
N THR A 402 2.06 17.52 -14.40
CA THR A 402 0.98 17.20 -13.45
C THR A 402 0.79 15.69 -13.31
N LEU A 403 0.88 14.93 -14.42
CA LEU A 403 0.74 13.47 -14.41
C LEU A 403 1.90 12.78 -13.67
N ALA A 404 3.14 13.24 -13.89
CA ALA A 404 4.31 12.73 -13.17
C ALA A 404 4.25 13.07 -11.68
N ALA A 405 3.81 14.28 -11.33
CA ALA A 405 3.63 14.73 -9.96
C ALA A 405 2.52 13.97 -9.22
N ASP A 406 1.43 13.61 -9.88
CA ASP A 406 0.35 12.78 -9.34
C ASP A 406 0.82 11.33 -9.06
N GLY A 407 1.58 10.77 -10.01
CA GLY A 407 2.10 9.39 -9.93
C GLY A 407 3.30 9.18 -9.01
N GLY A 408 3.94 10.25 -8.52
CA GLY A 408 5.12 10.14 -7.66
C GLY A 408 6.43 9.93 -8.41
N HIS A 409 6.48 10.23 -9.70
CA HIS A 409 7.62 9.95 -10.57
C HIS A 409 8.70 11.03 -10.49
N GLU A 410 9.48 11.03 -9.40
CA GLU A 410 10.48 12.06 -9.08
C GLU A 410 11.51 12.27 -10.20
N ALA A 411 12.04 11.19 -10.80
CA ALA A 411 12.99 11.28 -11.89
C ALA A 411 12.41 12.03 -13.09
N VAL A 412 11.17 11.72 -13.49
CA VAL A 412 10.48 12.41 -14.59
C VAL A 412 10.23 13.88 -14.26
N VAL A 413 9.75 14.18 -13.04
CA VAL A 413 9.53 15.57 -12.59
C VAL A 413 10.82 16.37 -12.71
N ARG A 414 11.93 15.82 -12.20
CA ARG A 414 13.25 16.46 -12.34
C ARG A 414 13.57 16.72 -13.80
N LEU A 415 13.49 15.72 -14.68
CA LEU A 415 13.80 15.91 -16.10
C LEU A 415 12.98 17.03 -16.74
N LEU A 416 11.67 17.05 -16.50
CA LEU A 416 10.77 18.08 -17.03
C LEU A 416 11.14 19.48 -16.50
N LEU A 417 11.47 19.61 -15.21
CA LEU A 417 11.86 20.88 -14.60
C LEU A 417 13.21 21.40 -15.13
N HIS A 418 14.20 20.53 -15.35
CA HIS A 418 15.52 20.92 -15.88
C HIS A 418 15.43 21.57 -17.27
N THR A 419 14.38 21.28 -18.06
CA THR A 419 14.18 21.91 -19.37
C THR A 419 13.89 23.41 -19.28
N ASN A 420 13.48 23.94 -18.11
CA ASN A 420 12.95 25.30 -17.91
C ASN A 420 11.77 25.70 -18.81
N LYS A 421 11.22 24.78 -19.59
CA LYS A 421 10.10 24.98 -20.53
C LYS A 421 8.77 24.44 -19.98
N ALA A 422 8.82 23.53 -19.01
CA ALA A 422 7.63 23.02 -18.35
C ALA A 422 6.98 24.12 -17.49
N ASP A 423 5.67 24.32 -17.67
CA ASP A 423 4.89 25.23 -16.85
C ASP A 423 4.57 24.54 -15.52
N VAL A 424 5.24 25.02 -14.45
CA VAL A 424 5.15 24.45 -13.10
C VAL A 424 3.81 24.73 -12.42
N ASP A 425 3.05 25.72 -12.92
CA ASP A 425 1.79 26.18 -12.36
C ASP A 425 0.60 25.94 -13.29
N TYR A 426 0.80 25.15 -14.34
CA TYR A 426 -0.28 24.81 -15.27
C TYR A 426 -1.47 24.22 -14.52
N LYS A 427 -2.63 24.85 -14.68
CA LYS A 427 -3.86 24.46 -14.01
C LYS A 427 -4.69 23.56 -14.90
N SER A 428 -5.07 22.41 -14.37
CA SER A 428 -6.08 21.55 -14.98
C SER A 428 -7.47 22.21 -14.91
N ASP A 429 -8.47 21.60 -15.56
CA ASP A 429 -9.86 22.11 -15.55
C ASP A 429 -10.46 22.22 -14.14
N GLY A 430 -9.89 21.49 -13.16
CA GLY A 430 -10.24 21.58 -11.74
C GLY A 430 -9.34 22.47 -10.89
N GLY A 431 -8.47 23.27 -11.52
CA GLY A 431 -7.48 24.08 -10.82
C GLY A 431 -6.31 23.29 -10.22
N TRP A 432 -6.17 22.00 -10.57
CA TRP A 432 -5.06 21.18 -10.07
C TRP A 432 -3.74 21.60 -10.73
N THR A 433 -2.78 21.98 -9.89
CA THR A 433 -1.38 22.18 -10.31
C THR A 433 -0.55 20.92 -10.03
N PRO A 434 0.66 20.79 -10.61
CA PRO A 434 1.61 19.73 -10.23
C PRO A 434 1.86 19.68 -8.71
N LEU A 435 2.04 20.85 -8.08
CA LEU A 435 2.28 20.95 -6.63
C LEU A 435 1.09 20.44 -5.81
N ALA A 436 -0.14 20.79 -6.21
CA ALA A 436 -1.36 20.30 -5.57
C ALA A 436 -1.49 18.78 -5.66
N SER A 437 -1.17 18.20 -6.83
CA SER A 437 -1.27 16.76 -7.08
C SER A 437 -0.25 15.98 -6.25
N ALA A 438 0.99 16.48 -6.18
CA ALA A 438 2.03 15.90 -5.32
C ALA A 438 1.66 16.00 -3.83
N ALA A 439 1.10 17.14 -3.41
CA ALA A 439 0.72 17.37 -2.02
C ALA A 439 -0.45 16.48 -1.55
N ASP A 440 -1.45 16.24 -2.40
CA ASP A 440 -2.60 15.37 -2.08
C ASP A 440 -2.18 13.89 -1.97
N ASN A 441 -1.27 13.43 -2.83
CA ASN A 441 -0.78 12.05 -2.79
C ASN A 441 0.33 11.81 -1.75
N GLY A 442 1.03 12.86 -1.31
CA GLY A 442 2.06 12.77 -0.27
C GLY A 442 3.50 12.67 -0.80
N HIS A 443 3.76 13.11 -2.02
CA HIS A 443 5.07 12.95 -2.66
C HIS A 443 6.03 14.08 -2.25
N GLU A 444 6.62 13.98 -1.06
CA GLU A 444 7.48 15.01 -0.46
C GLU A 444 8.63 15.47 -1.36
N ALA A 445 9.39 14.54 -1.95
CA ALA A 445 10.54 14.88 -2.79
C ALA A 445 10.14 15.71 -4.03
N ILE A 446 8.96 15.45 -4.59
CA ILE A 446 8.40 16.22 -5.71
C ILE A 446 7.93 17.59 -5.22
N VAL A 447 7.26 17.67 -4.07
CA VAL A 447 6.85 18.95 -3.46
C VAL A 447 8.07 19.85 -3.25
N ARG A 448 9.15 19.32 -2.67
CA ARG A 448 10.42 20.05 -2.47
C ARG A 448 11.03 20.48 -3.80
N SER A 449 11.08 19.58 -4.79
CA SER A 449 11.61 19.90 -6.11
C SER A 449 10.82 21.04 -6.78
N LEU A 450 9.48 21.01 -6.74
CA LEU A 450 8.62 22.04 -7.32
C LEU A 450 8.77 23.39 -6.58
N ILE A 451 8.77 23.38 -5.25
CA ILE A 451 8.97 24.59 -4.42
C ILE A 451 10.34 25.22 -4.69
N SER A 452 11.40 24.40 -4.82
CA SER A 452 12.77 24.87 -5.07
C SER A 452 12.93 25.64 -6.38
N THR A 453 12.00 25.49 -7.32
CA THR A 453 11.99 26.29 -8.56
C THR A 453 11.70 27.77 -8.33
N GLY A 454 11.09 28.11 -7.18
CA GLY A 454 10.62 29.47 -6.85
C GLY A 454 9.45 29.97 -7.70
N LYS A 455 9.00 29.18 -8.68
CA LYS A 455 7.92 29.53 -9.62
C LYS A 455 6.59 28.90 -9.24
N ALA A 456 6.59 27.82 -8.47
CA ALA A 456 5.37 27.09 -8.11
C ALA A 456 4.53 27.84 -7.08
N SER A 457 3.28 28.13 -7.40
CA SER A 457 2.33 28.79 -6.52
C SER A 457 1.86 27.87 -5.40
N VAL A 458 2.31 28.15 -4.18
CA VAL A 458 1.92 27.40 -2.96
C VAL A 458 0.50 27.74 -2.47
N HIS A 459 -0.10 28.81 -3.00
CA HIS A 459 -1.44 29.29 -2.66
C HIS A 459 -2.46 29.05 -3.77
N SER A 460 -2.15 28.17 -4.73
CA SER A 460 -3.06 27.87 -5.83
C SER A 460 -4.42 27.40 -5.30
N ILE A 461 -5.49 27.95 -5.88
CA ILE A 461 -6.86 27.66 -5.49
C ILE A 461 -7.40 26.55 -6.40
N ILE A 462 -7.82 25.44 -5.80
CA ILE A 462 -8.28 24.24 -6.49
C ILE A 462 -9.79 24.10 -6.33
N ASP A 463 -10.53 24.02 -7.44
CA ASP A 463 -11.97 23.82 -7.45
C ASP A 463 -12.32 22.33 -7.44
N ARG A 464 -12.98 21.89 -6.36
CA ARG A 464 -13.46 20.52 -6.22
C ARG A 464 -14.71 20.21 -7.05
N ARG A 465 -15.42 21.15 -7.67
CA ARG A 465 -16.56 20.81 -8.56
C ARG A 465 -16.14 20.10 -9.84
N ALA A 466 -14.89 20.25 -10.27
CA ALA A 466 -14.30 19.43 -11.32
C ALA A 466 -13.97 18.00 -10.86
N LEU A 467 -14.20 17.64 -9.59
CA LEU A 467 -14.26 16.27 -9.10
C LEU A 467 -15.53 15.57 -9.60
N ARG A 468 -15.66 15.36 -10.92
CA ARG A 468 -16.05 14.00 -11.33
C ARG A 468 -15.06 13.07 -10.64
N PRO A 469 -15.51 11.96 -10.02
CA PRO A 469 -14.73 11.27 -9.00
C PRO A 469 -13.28 11.13 -9.45
N ARG A 470 -12.36 11.74 -8.69
CA ARG A 470 -10.90 11.63 -8.89
C ARG A 470 -10.41 10.18 -8.89
N TYR A 471 -11.31 9.25 -8.59
CA TYR A 471 -11.15 7.79 -8.65
C TYR A 471 -12.33 7.10 -9.35
N ALA A 472 -12.75 7.55 -10.53
CA ALA A 472 -13.52 6.64 -11.40
C ALA A 472 -12.71 5.38 -11.81
N TRP A 473 -11.40 5.33 -11.53
CA TRP A 473 -10.48 4.29 -11.98
C TRP A 473 -9.62 3.64 -10.86
N ALA A 474 -9.84 3.97 -9.58
CA ALA A 474 -9.01 3.45 -8.48
C ALA A 474 -9.82 3.04 -7.22
N GLU A 475 -10.92 2.32 -7.39
CA GLU A 475 -11.48 1.48 -6.33
C GLU A 475 -10.94 0.05 -6.51
N PRO A 476 -10.09 -0.48 -5.61
CA PRO A 476 -9.83 -1.90 -5.55
C PRO A 476 -11.03 -2.60 -4.91
N LEU A 477 -11.58 -3.55 -5.65
CA LEU A 477 -12.51 -4.60 -5.23
C LEU A 477 -12.22 -5.11 -3.81
N ARG A 478 -13.05 -4.70 -2.85
CA ARG A 478 -13.35 -5.52 -1.67
C ARG A 478 -14.29 -6.67 -2.08
N LYS A 479 -13.84 -7.56 -2.98
CA LYS A 479 -14.49 -8.85 -3.28
C LYS A 479 -13.66 -9.97 -2.68
N GLY A 480 -13.98 -10.33 -1.45
CA GLY A 480 -13.34 -11.44 -0.73
C GLY A 480 -13.92 -11.75 0.66
N ILE A 481 -14.98 -11.07 1.10
CA ILE A 481 -15.70 -11.42 2.33
C ILE A 481 -17.19 -11.48 2.00
N LYS A 482 -17.72 -12.68 1.79
CA LYS A 482 -19.16 -12.95 1.89
C LYS A 482 -19.48 -13.22 3.37
N LEU A 483 -20.60 -12.67 3.84
CA LEU A 483 -21.18 -12.70 5.19
C LEU A 483 -20.38 -11.86 6.21
N PHE A 484 -20.88 -10.74 6.75
CA PHE A 484 -22.17 -10.60 7.45
C PHE A 484 -22.80 -9.19 7.36
N ALA A 485 -24.14 -9.16 7.36
CA ALA A 485 -25.06 -8.08 7.78
C ALA A 485 -24.79 -6.64 7.28
N PHE A 486 -25.63 -6.26 6.31
CA PHE A 486 -26.01 -4.90 5.95
C PHE A 486 -26.38 -4.07 7.20
N VAL A 487 -25.44 -3.26 7.70
CA VAL A 487 -25.74 -2.10 8.54
C VAL A 487 -25.65 -0.88 7.62
N PRO A 488 -26.75 -0.14 7.39
CA PRO A 488 -26.71 1.03 6.53
C PRO A 488 -25.83 2.08 7.23
N PHE A 489 -24.65 2.35 6.68
CA PHE A 489 -23.86 3.53 7.02
C PHE A 489 -24.67 4.76 6.62
N LYS A 490 -25.35 5.34 7.60
CA LYS A 490 -26.17 6.54 7.48
C LYS A 490 -25.36 7.72 8.04
N THR A 491 -24.37 8.19 7.29
CA THR A 491 -23.57 9.43 7.40
C THR A 491 -22.32 9.17 6.53
N GLU A 492 -21.97 9.87 5.46
CA GLU A 492 -22.11 11.28 5.11
C GLU A 492 -22.24 11.39 3.57
N SER A 493 -23.46 11.50 3.05
CA SER A 493 -23.72 11.81 1.64
C SER A 493 -24.34 13.20 1.54
N GLN A 494 -23.57 14.25 1.84
CA GLN A 494 -24.04 15.63 1.66
C GLN A 494 -22.93 16.70 1.70
N PHE A 495 -21.80 16.54 1.02
CA PHE A 495 -20.82 17.64 0.87
C PHE A 495 -20.12 17.62 -0.48
N LEU A 496 -20.83 18.05 -1.54
CA LEU A 496 -20.24 18.50 -2.80
C LEU A 496 -20.43 20.01 -2.89
N GLU A 497 -19.64 20.74 -2.11
CA GLU A 497 -19.72 22.20 -2.02
C GLU A 497 -18.45 22.83 -2.60
N ASN A 498 -18.60 24.04 -3.12
CA ASN A 498 -17.53 24.79 -3.77
C ASN A 498 -16.31 24.95 -2.87
N HIS A 499 -15.14 24.58 -3.37
CA HIS A 499 -13.94 24.60 -2.56
C HIS A 499 -12.85 25.46 -3.20
N GLN A 500 -12.23 26.30 -2.38
CA GLN A 500 -10.95 26.92 -2.64
C GLN A 500 -9.92 26.25 -1.71
N LEU A 501 -9.32 25.13 -2.12
CA LEU A 501 -8.29 24.44 -1.32
C LEU A 501 -6.89 24.78 -1.85
N SER A 502 -5.96 25.08 -0.94
CA SER A 502 -4.54 25.19 -1.25
C SER A 502 -3.82 23.84 -1.17
N PRO A 503 -2.67 23.66 -1.85
CA PRO A 503 -1.82 22.47 -1.74
C PRO A 503 -1.49 22.08 -0.30
N PHE A 504 -1.13 23.05 0.55
CA PHE A 504 -0.87 22.82 1.97
C PHE A 504 -2.07 22.22 2.70
N ARG A 505 -3.27 22.74 2.44
CA ARG A 505 -4.49 22.21 3.07
C ARG A 505 -4.83 20.81 2.59
N LEU A 506 -4.58 20.49 1.33
CA LEU A 506 -4.76 19.13 0.84
C LEU A 506 -3.84 18.17 1.59
N ALA A 507 -2.57 18.50 1.76
CA ALA A 507 -1.64 17.69 2.54
C ALA A 507 -2.12 17.47 3.99
N VAL A 508 -2.63 18.52 4.64
CA VAL A 508 -3.22 18.44 5.99
C VAL A 508 -4.45 17.52 6.02
N ILE A 509 -5.38 17.69 5.08
CA ILE A 509 -6.62 16.89 5.01
C ILE A 509 -6.32 15.42 4.72
N ARG A 510 -5.28 15.14 3.94
CA ARG A 510 -4.81 13.79 3.62
C ARG A 510 -3.86 13.21 4.67
N GLY A 511 -3.53 13.97 5.72
CA GLY A 511 -2.62 13.54 6.78
C GLY A 511 -1.18 13.31 6.32
N LYS A 512 -0.72 13.99 5.26
CA LYS A 512 0.62 13.83 4.68
C LYS A 512 1.64 14.64 5.47
N THR A 513 2.07 14.12 6.62
CA THR A 513 2.91 14.83 7.60
C THR A 513 4.20 15.36 6.99
N ASP A 514 4.93 14.58 6.20
CA ASP A 514 6.22 15.00 5.63
C ASP A 514 6.08 16.12 4.59
N VAL A 515 5.02 16.08 3.77
CA VAL A 515 4.67 17.20 2.88
C VAL A 515 4.33 18.46 3.69
N VAL A 516 3.60 18.33 4.79
CA VAL A 516 3.29 19.47 5.67
C VAL A 516 4.57 20.04 6.30
N LYS A 517 5.54 19.19 6.70
CA LYS A 517 6.87 19.66 7.17
C LYS A 517 7.54 20.53 6.10
N ALA A 518 7.59 20.04 4.86
CA ALA A 518 8.20 20.76 3.75
C ALA A 518 7.54 22.12 3.50
N PHE A 519 6.21 22.22 3.60
CA PHE A 519 5.52 23.52 3.48
C PHE A 519 5.79 24.46 4.66
N LEU A 520 5.91 23.95 5.89
CA LEU A 520 6.16 24.79 7.07
C LEU A 520 7.57 25.39 7.13
N GLU A 521 8.51 24.85 6.36
CA GLU A 521 9.84 25.44 6.17
C GLU A 521 9.78 26.76 5.37
N LEU A 522 8.67 27.03 4.66
CA LEU A 522 8.49 28.25 3.89
C LEU A 522 8.09 29.44 4.76
N SER A 523 8.65 30.61 4.45
CA SER A 523 8.37 31.85 5.19
C SER A 523 6.99 32.44 4.88
N ASP A 524 6.49 32.24 3.67
CA ASP A 524 5.28 32.86 3.10
C ASP A 524 4.02 31.98 3.19
N ILE A 525 4.12 30.76 3.71
CA ILE A 525 2.97 29.84 3.78
C ILE A 525 1.86 30.35 4.73
N ASP A 526 0.63 30.37 4.23
CA ASP A 526 -0.56 30.67 5.02
C ASP A 526 -1.05 29.40 5.74
N ILE A 527 -0.57 29.23 6.98
CA ILE A 527 -0.94 28.11 7.83
C ILE A 527 -2.31 28.27 8.51
N ASN A 528 -2.81 29.50 8.58
CA ASN A 528 -4.05 29.84 9.28
C ASN A 528 -5.24 30.05 8.32
N GLY A 529 -5.01 29.92 7.02
CA GLY A 529 -6.05 30.00 6.00
C GLY A 529 -7.27 29.18 6.40
N LYS A 530 -8.45 29.79 6.28
CA LYS A 530 -9.74 29.18 6.65
C LYS A 530 -10.36 28.46 5.47
N GLY A 531 -11.02 27.34 5.77
CA GLY A 531 -11.58 26.45 4.76
C GLY A 531 -13.03 26.79 4.52
N TYR A 532 -13.73 25.96 3.76
CA TYR A 532 -15.18 26.13 3.56
C TYR A 532 -15.91 26.18 4.91
N GLN A 533 -15.64 25.25 5.83
CA GLN A 533 -16.24 25.24 7.18
C GLN A 533 -15.70 26.34 8.11
N GLY A 534 -14.86 27.26 7.62
CA GLY A 534 -14.12 28.21 8.46
C GLY A 534 -12.95 27.57 9.23
N ARG A 535 -12.80 26.25 9.20
CA ARG A 535 -11.76 25.50 9.92
C ARG A 535 -10.36 25.83 9.39
N THR A 536 -9.40 26.01 10.29
CA THR A 536 -7.96 26.10 9.96
C THR A 536 -7.34 24.71 9.75
N ALA A 537 -6.07 24.66 9.34
CA ALA A 537 -5.32 23.40 9.28
C ALA A 537 -5.28 22.68 10.64
N LEU A 538 -5.03 23.44 11.72
CA LEU A 538 -5.04 22.92 13.09
C LEU A 538 -6.43 22.40 13.50
N GLY A 539 -7.50 23.13 13.16
CA GLY A 539 -8.86 22.67 13.44
C GLY A 539 -9.21 21.35 12.74
N HIS A 540 -8.77 21.16 11.49
CA HIS A 540 -8.98 19.90 10.79
C HIS A 540 -8.16 18.74 11.38
N ALA A 541 -6.87 18.97 11.68
CA ALA A 541 -6.02 17.99 12.34
C ALA A 541 -6.59 17.59 13.73
N ALA A 542 -7.18 18.55 14.44
CA ALA A 542 -7.78 18.31 15.74
C ALA A 542 -9.07 17.49 15.67
N ALA A 543 -9.96 17.79 14.71
CA ALA A 543 -11.19 17.03 14.49
C ALA A 543 -10.93 15.57 14.09
N THR A 544 -9.94 15.35 13.21
CA THR A 544 -9.56 14.00 12.74
C THR A 544 -8.82 13.20 13.80
N GLY A 545 -8.13 13.86 14.74
CA GLY A 545 -7.35 13.21 15.80
C GLY A 545 -5.91 12.90 15.38
N ASN A 546 -5.37 13.56 14.37
CA ASN A 546 -4.00 13.32 13.90
C ASN A 546 -2.98 14.01 14.83
N GLU A 547 -2.53 13.30 15.85
CA GLU A 547 -1.62 13.80 16.89
C GLU A 547 -0.28 14.30 16.34
N GLU A 548 0.32 13.58 15.38
CA GLU A 548 1.60 13.97 14.78
C GLU A 548 1.46 15.30 14.05
N LEU A 549 0.38 15.46 13.28
CA LEU A 549 0.10 16.68 12.53
C LEU A 549 -0.20 17.85 13.47
N VAL A 550 -0.92 17.62 14.57
CA VAL A 550 -1.15 18.63 15.62
C VAL A 550 0.17 19.06 16.26
N LYS A 551 1.03 18.12 16.68
CA LYS A 551 2.36 18.42 17.24
C LYS A 551 3.19 19.27 16.28
N LEU A 552 3.18 18.90 15.00
CA LEU A 552 3.91 19.57 13.94
C LEU A 552 3.41 21.01 13.74
N LEU A 553 2.10 21.22 13.64
CA LEU A 553 1.53 22.56 13.45
C LEU A 553 1.76 23.47 14.67
N LEU A 554 1.70 22.91 15.89
CA LEU A 554 1.92 23.67 17.14
C LEU A 554 3.37 24.14 17.34
N ARG A 555 4.35 23.51 16.67
CA ARG A 555 5.75 23.99 16.65
C ARG A 555 5.88 25.34 15.94
N SER A 556 5.03 25.64 14.97
CA SER A 556 5.04 26.94 14.30
C SER A 556 4.54 28.03 15.24
N ASN A 557 5.29 29.11 15.39
CA ASN A 557 4.89 30.26 16.21
C ASN A 557 3.78 31.11 15.57
N LYS A 558 3.55 30.97 14.26
CA LYS A 558 2.52 31.70 13.52
C LYS A 558 1.11 31.13 13.73
N ILE A 559 0.97 29.94 14.34
CA ILE A 559 -0.29 29.22 14.40
C ILE A 559 -1.27 29.90 15.36
N ILE A 560 -2.50 30.13 14.91
CA ILE A 560 -3.58 30.66 15.77
C ILE A 560 -4.32 29.46 16.37
N VAL A 561 -4.03 29.19 17.63
CA VAL A 561 -4.50 27.98 18.33
C VAL A 561 -6.01 27.99 18.53
N ASP A 562 -6.58 29.13 18.94
CA ASP A 562 -8.03 29.28 19.15
C ASP A 562 -8.75 29.85 17.93
N ALA A 563 -8.27 29.54 16.72
CA ALA A 563 -8.93 29.97 15.51
C ALA A 563 -10.29 29.28 15.35
N MET A 564 -11.36 30.09 15.30
CA MET A 564 -12.73 29.60 15.23
C MET A 564 -13.17 29.26 13.80
N ASP A 565 -13.94 28.18 13.68
CA ASP A 565 -14.67 27.81 12.47
C ASP A 565 -16.02 28.57 12.34
N MET A 566 -16.84 28.26 11.33
CA MET A 566 -18.11 28.97 11.12
C MET A 566 -19.16 28.72 12.21
N GLU A 567 -19.01 27.64 12.99
CA GLU A 567 -19.85 27.35 14.16
C GLU A 567 -19.27 27.95 15.45
N GLY A 568 -18.16 28.69 15.37
CA GLY A 568 -17.47 29.26 16.52
C GLY A 568 -16.61 28.24 17.27
N ASN A 569 -16.41 27.02 16.74
CA ASN A 569 -15.63 25.99 17.40
C ASN A 569 -14.12 26.28 17.24
N THR A 570 -13.37 26.22 18.34
CA THR A 570 -11.89 26.15 18.32
C THR A 570 -11.42 24.73 18.01
N PRO A 571 -10.13 24.52 17.67
CA PRO A 571 -9.56 23.18 17.54
C PRO A 571 -9.77 22.30 18.79
N LEU A 572 -9.78 22.89 20.00
CA LEU A 572 -10.11 22.16 21.23
C LEU A 572 -11.58 21.73 21.27
N CYS A 573 -12.51 22.61 20.89
CA CYS A 573 -13.92 22.23 20.74
C CYS A 573 -14.09 21.06 19.76
N LEU A 574 -13.41 21.11 18.60
CA LEU A 574 -13.46 20.06 17.58
C LEU A 574 -12.86 18.73 18.08
N ALA A 575 -11.74 18.78 18.80
CA ALA A 575 -11.14 17.59 19.42
C ALA A 575 -12.09 16.99 20.47
N ALA A 576 -12.72 17.83 21.29
CA ALA A 576 -13.64 17.39 22.32
C ALA A 576 -14.95 16.82 21.76
N GLU A 577 -15.51 17.44 20.72
CA GLU A 577 -16.70 16.96 20.01
C GLU A 577 -16.47 15.60 19.31
N ASN A 578 -15.25 15.32 18.85
CA ASN A 578 -14.91 14.08 18.15
C ASN A 578 -14.17 13.04 19.04
N GLY A 579 -14.08 13.30 20.35
CA GLY A 579 -13.53 12.36 21.33
C GLY A 579 -12.01 12.17 21.27
N LYS A 580 -11.25 13.15 20.77
CA LYS A 580 -9.80 13.07 20.53
C LYS A 580 -9.01 13.52 21.77
N VAL A 581 -8.91 12.63 22.75
CA VAL A 581 -8.29 12.91 24.07
C VAL A 581 -6.84 13.38 23.97
N GLU A 582 -6.00 12.67 23.23
CA GLU A 582 -4.57 13.01 23.16
C GLU A 582 -4.34 14.32 22.40
N VAL A 583 -5.16 14.64 21.40
CA VAL A 583 -5.15 15.96 20.76
C VAL A 583 -5.57 17.06 21.74
N ALA A 584 -6.63 16.84 22.53
CA ALA A 584 -7.06 17.80 23.55
C ALA A 584 -5.94 18.03 24.58
N ARG A 585 -5.25 16.97 24.99
CA ARG A 585 -4.06 17.03 25.86
C ARG A 585 -2.95 17.89 25.26
N LEU A 586 -2.60 17.65 23.99
CA LEU A 586 -1.55 18.39 23.29
C LEU A 586 -1.86 19.88 23.15
N LEU A 587 -3.12 20.23 22.81
CA LEU A 587 -3.55 21.62 22.65
C LEU A 587 -3.44 22.39 23.98
N LEU A 588 -3.88 21.77 25.08
CA LEU A 588 -3.87 22.37 26.41
C LEU A 588 -2.45 22.43 27.01
N SER A 589 -1.62 21.42 26.80
CA SER A 589 -0.25 21.37 27.36
C SER A 589 0.74 22.30 26.66
N THR A 590 0.53 22.61 25.38
CA THR A 590 1.59 23.21 24.54
C THR A 590 1.42 24.70 24.29
N ARG A 591 0.17 25.20 24.20
CA ARG A 591 -0.10 26.60 23.81
C ARG A 591 -1.22 27.28 24.61
N ASN A 592 -1.62 26.70 25.74
CA ASN A 592 -2.63 27.27 26.64
C ASN A 592 -3.95 27.61 25.92
N ALA A 593 -4.44 26.69 25.07
CA ALA A 593 -5.72 26.84 24.37
C ALA A 593 -6.85 27.13 25.38
N ASN A 594 -7.81 27.97 25.01
CA ASN A 594 -8.89 28.33 25.92
C ASN A 594 -9.81 27.13 26.23
N ILE A 595 -9.61 26.53 27.41
CA ILE A 595 -10.34 25.35 27.90
C ILE A 595 -11.85 25.59 28.04
N ASN A 596 -12.25 26.84 28.25
CA ASN A 596 -13.63 27.27 28.50
C ASN A 596 -14.22 28.07 27.33
N HIS A 597 -13.60 28.01 26.14
CA HIS A 597 -14.13 28.70 24.96
C HIS A 597 -15.56 28.27 24.65
N MET A 598 -16.42 29.20 24.29
CA MET A 598 -17.81 28.90 23.92
C MET A 598 -17.99 29.05 22.42
N ASP A 599 -18.57 28.02 21.79
CA ASP A 599 -18.96 28.10 20.38
C ASP A 599 -20.15 29.06 20.15
N SER A 600 -20.62 29.20 18.91
CA SER A 600 -21.76 30.08 18.58
C SER A 600 -23.07 29.68 19.27
N ALA A 601 -23.18 28.45 19.78
CA ALA A 601 -24.31 27.98 20.57
C ALA A 601 -24.07 28.11 22.09
N GLY A 602 -22.92 28.64 22.53
CA GLY A 602 -22.53 28.75 23.93
C GLY A 602 -21.90 27.49 24.54
N ARG A 603 -21.65 26.45 23.74
CA ARG A 603 -21.13 25.16 24.24
C ARG A 603 -19.62 25.25 24.48
N THR A 604 -19.18 24.78 25.65
CA THR A 604 -17.75 24.59 25.96
C THR A 604 -17.22 23.25 25.42
N PRO A 605 -15.89 23.05 25.31
CA PRO A 605 -15.31 21.74 25.00
C PRO A 605 -15.82 20.63 25.91
N LEU A 606 -15.93 20.89 27.22
CA LEU A 606 -16.49 19.94 28.19
C LEU A 606 -17.98 19.64 27.90
N GLY A 607 -18.76 20.67 27.56
CA GLY A 607 -20.16 20.53 27.16
C GLY A 607 -20.32 19.69 25.89
N LEU A 608 -19.50 19.93 24.86
CA LEU A 608 -19.47 19.15 23.62
C LEU A 608 -19.12 17.69 23.86
N ALA A 609 -18.05 17.42 24.63
CA ALA A 609 -17.64 16.06 24.98
C ALA A 609 -18.74 15.32 25.78
N SER A 610 -19.39 16.01 26.72
CA SER A 610 -20.50 15.46 27.52
C SER A 610 -21.73 15.17 26.66
N GLN A 611 -22.07 16.07 25.72
CA GLN A 611 -23.19 15.90 24.79
C GLN A 611 -22.97 14.73 23.82
N ARG A 612 -21.73 14.46 23.42
CA ARG A 612 -21.36 13.42 22.46
C ARG A 612 -20.99 12.08 23.12
N GLY A 613 -20.97 11.99 24.45
CA GLY A 613 -20.65 10.74 25.16
C GLY A 613 -19.15 10.42 25.24
N HIS A 614 -18.28 11.42 25.13
CA HIS A 614 -16.83 11.22 25.08
C HIS A 614 -16.19 11.22 26.48
N LYS A 615 -16.47 10.15 27.25
CA LYS A 615 -16.02 9.98 28.65
C LYS A 615 -14.56 10.31 28.89
N ARG A 616 -13.64 9.78 28.08
CA ARG A 616 -12.19 9.98 28.30
C ARG A 616 -11.78 11.45 28.17
N VAL A 617 -12.41 12.20 27.27
CA VAL A 617 -12.18 13.65 27.14
C VAL A 617 -12.75 14.37 28.36
N VAL A 618 -13.96 14.01 28.78
CA VAL A 618 -14.60 14.57 29.99
C VAL A 618 -13.70 14.37 31.21
N GLN A 619 -13.23 13.15 31.46
CA GLN A 619 -12.35 12.83 32.59
C GLN A 619 -11.08 13.68 32.56
N TYR A 620 -10.42 13.75 31.40
CA TYR A 620 -9.19 14.54 31.25
C TYR A 620 -9.44 16.05 31.48
N LEU A 621 -10.49 16.63 30.88
CA LEU A 621 -10.81 18.04 31.09
C LEU A 621 -11.11 18.34 32.56
N LEU A 622 -11.82 17.44 33.26
CA LEU A 622 -12.14 17.57 34.68
C LEU A 622 -10.94 17.46 35.62
N GLU A 623 -9.83 16.84 35.20
CA GLU A 623 -8.58 16.84 35.95
C GLU A 623 -7.94 18.25 36.00
N LEU A 624 -8.17 19.09 34.99
CA LEU A 624 -7.53 20.40 34.85
C LEU A 624 -8.20 21.45 35.74
N GLN A 625 -7.42 22.20 36.53
CA GLN A 625 -7.95 23.13 37.52
C GLN A 625 -8.77 24.29 36.91
N GLU A 626 -8.38 24.75 35.71
CA GLU A 626 -8.98 25.90 35.05
C GLU A 626 -10.33 25.61 34.37
N VAL A 627 -10.77 24.35 34.32
CA VAL A 627 -12.04 23.97 33.69
C VAL A 627 -13.21 24.49 34.52
N ASP A 628 -14.15 25.20 33.88
CA ASP A 628 -15.42 25.53 34.49
C ASP A 628 -16.48 24.52 34.03
N ALA A 629 -16.86 23.63 34.95
CA ALA A 629 -17.81 22.56 34.69
C ALA A 629 -19.28 23.01 34.67
N ASN A 630 -19.55 24.29 34.94
CA ASN A 630 -20.89 24.85 35.05
C ASN A 630 -21.26 25.78 33.89
N LEU A 631 -20.30 26.10 33.01
CA LEU A 631 -20.59 26.87 31.80
C LEU A 631 -21.55 26.11 30.88
N GLY A 632 -22.76 26.64 30.75
CA GLY A 632 -23.83 26.09 29.94
C GLY A 632 -23.96 26.78 28.58
N HIS A 633 -24.46 26.03 27.61
CA HIS A 633 -24.80 26.55 26.28
C HIS A 633 -26.09 27.37 26.28
N TYR A 634 -26.58 27.78 25.10
CA TYR A 634 -27.82 28.54 24.95
C TYR A 634 -28.87 28.01 25.92
N ALA A 635 -29.47 28.95 26.66
CA ALA A 635 -30.43 28.64 27.70
C ALA A 635 -29.84 28.09 29.02
N PHE A 636 -28.54 28.30 29.27
CA PHE A 636 -27.82 28.01 30.53
C PHE A 636 -27.80 26.52 30.92
N VAL A 637 -27.81 25.62 29.93
CA VAL A 637 -27.83 24.18 30.18
C VAL A 637 -26.40 23.64 30.31
N THR A 638 -26.08 23.12 31.50
CA THR A 638 -24.74 22.66 31.92
C THR A 638 -24.31 21.32 31.28
N PRO A 639 -23.01 21.00 31.26
CA PRO A 639 -22.49 19.67 30.86
C PRO A 639 -23.16 18.51 31.60
N LEU A 640 -23.45 18.65 32.91
CA LEU A 640 -24.19 17.66 33.70
C LEU A 640 -25.61 17.46 33.18
N SER A 641 -26.31 18.56 32.88
CA SER A 641 -27.67 18.50 32.32
C SER A 641 -27.69 17.83 30.94
N LEU A 642 -26.66 18.06 30.11
CA LEU A 642 -26.48 17.40 28.81
C LEU A 642 -26.20 15.90 28.97
N ALA A 643 -25.33 15.51 29.90
CA ALA A 643 -25.03 14.10 30.18
C ALA A 643 -26.28 13.34 30.67
N LEU A 644 -27.08 13.96 31.55
CA LEU A 644 -28.36 13.42 31.99
C LEU A 644 -29.34 13.25 30.81
N LYS A 645 -29.39 14.21 29.87
CA LYS A 645 -30.22 14.07 28.67
C LYS A 645 -29.80 12.89 27.78
N GLN A 646 -28.51 12.58 27.71
CA GLN A 646 -27.96 11.48 26.89
C GLN A 646 -27.95 10.11 27.58
N TRP A 647 -28.27 10.06 28.87
CA TRP A 647 -28.36 8.84 29.68
C TRP A 647 -26.99 8.15 29.90
N ASP A 648 -25.90 8.91 29.82
CA ASP A 648 -24.55 8.38 29.99
C ASP A 648 -24.14 8.35 31.48
N LYS A 649 -24.29 7.18 32.11
CA LYS A 649 -24.00 7.01 33.54
C LYS A 649 -22.55 7.27 33.90
N SER A 650 -21.63 6.92 33.01
CA SER A 650 -20.22 7.10 33.28
C SER A 650 -19.82 8.57 33.31
N ILE A 651 -20.41 9.39 32.43
CA ILE A 651 -20.13 10.82 32.36
C ILE A 651 -20.79 11.56 33.52
N VAL A 652 -22.03 11.21 33.88
CA VAL A 652 -22.70 11.78 35.06
C VAL A 652 -21.87 11.51 36.32
N GLN A 653 -21.41 10.27 36.51
CA GLN A 653 -20.57 9.92 37.65
C GLN A 653 -19.25 10.69 37.65
N ALA A 654 -18.55 10.76 36.51
CA ALA A 654 -17.29 11.51 36.40
C ALA A 654 -17.46 13.02 36.71
N LEU A 655 -18.56 13.63 36.24
CA LEU A 655 -18.90 15.03 36.50
C LEU A 655 -19.19 15.27 37.99
N VAL A 656 -19.97 14.40 38.62
CA VAL A 656 -20.30 14.49 40.05
C VAL A 656 -19.07 14.26 40.93
N ASP A 657 -18.28 13.21 40.64
CA ASP A 657 -17.08 12.86 41.41
C ASP A 657 -15.97 13.92 41.31
N SER A 658 -15.98 14.74 40.25
CA SER A 658 -15.00 15.82 40.09
C SER A 658 -15.10 16.91 41.18
N GLY A 659 -16.27 17.05 41.83
CA GLY A 659 -16.55 18.11 42.80
C GLY A 659 -16.61 19.53 42.21
N LYS A 660 -16.44 19.70 40.89
CA LYS A 660 -16.44 21.01 40.20
C LYS A 660 -17.82 21.46 39.71
N VAL A 661 -18.81 20.57 39.76
CA VAL A 661 -20.16 20.82 39.25
C VAL A 661 -21.08 21.28 40.38
N ASP A 662 -21.83 22.35 40.12
CA ASP A 662 -22.96 22.78 40.93
C ASP A 662 -24.24 22.06 40.43
N PRO A 663 -24.77 21.07 41.18
CA PRO A 663 -25.97 20.34 40.78
C PRO A 663 -27.25 21.21 40.86
N ASN A 664 -27.19 22.36 41.52
CA ASN A 664 -28.30 23.32 41.64
C ASN A 664 -28.26 24.43 40.60
N TYR A 665 -27.28 24.41 39.71
CA TYR A 665 -27.19 25.38 38.63
C TYR A 665 -28.50 25.41 37.85
N ARG A 666 -29.04 26.61 37.64
CA ARG A 666 -30.36 26.82 37.04
C ARG A 666 -30.23 27.24 35.58
N ASP A 667 -30.93 26.51 34.71
CA ASP A 667 -31.08 26.89 33.31
C ASP A 667 -32.02 28.12 33.16
N HIS A 668 -32.23 28.61 31.94
CA HIS A 668 -33.18 29.72 31.67
C HIS A 668 -34.62 29.43 32.12
N ASN A 669 -35.04 28.16 32.12
CA ASN A 669 -36.35 27.73 32.62
C ASN A 669 -36.29 27.47 34.14
N GLN A 670 -35.27 27.94 34.84
CA GLN A 670 -35.04 27.70 36.27
C GLN A 670 -34.92 26.21 36.64
N LYS A 671 -34.62 25.33 35.67
CA LYS A 671 -34.46 23.89 35.92
C LYS A 671 -33.03 23.58 36.38
N THR A 672 -32.95 22.69 37.36
CA THR A 672 -31.70 22.10 37.89
C THR A 672 -31.43 20.73 37.28
N ALA A 673 -30.24 20.16 37.49
CA ALA A 673 -29.90 18.81 37.07
C ALA A 673 -30.94 17.76 37.53
N LEU A 674 -31.45 17.92 38.76
CA LEU A 674 -32.48 17.04 39.32
C LEU A 674 -33.81 17.12 38.56
N HIS A 675 -34.19 18.29 38.03
CA HIS A 675 -35.36 18.41 37.16
C HIS A 675 -35.21 17.58 35.89
N PHE A 676 -34.03 17.57 35.27
CA PHE A 676 -33.75 16.78 34.07
C PHE A 676 -33.79 15.28 34.37
N ALA A 677 -33.09 14.83 35.42
CA ALA A 677 -33.10 13.42 35.85
C ALA A 677 -34.53 12.91 36.13
N ALA A 678 -35.33 13.72 36.82
CA ALA A 678 -36.72 13.42 37.14
C ALA A 678 -37.64 13.45 35.90
N GLN A 679 -37.48 14.44 35.02
CA GLN A 679 -38.28 14.58 33.79
C GLN A 679 -38.11 13.39 32.84
N PHE A 680 -36.89 12.85 32.72
CA PHE A 680 -36.59 11.72 31.84
C PHE A 680 -36.78 10.35 32.51
N GLY A 681 -37.23 10.31 33.77
CA GLY A 681 -37.56 9.07 34.48
C GLY A 681 -36.34 8.25 34.93
N GLN A 682 -35.20 8.90 35.16
CA GLN A 682 -33.94 8.22 35.42
C GLN A 682 -33.72 7.99 36.92
N PHE A 683 -34.39 6.99 37.49
CA PHE A 683 -34.37 6.73 38.94
C PHE A 683 -32.95 6.57 39.51
N GLY A 684 -32.06 5.88 38.80
CA GLY A 684 -30.65 5.74 39.21
C GLY A 684 -29.92 7.08 39.32
N PHE A 685 -30.10 8.00 38.37
CA PHE A 685 -29.48 9.33 38.44
C PHE A 685 -30.13 10.24 39.47
N VAL A 686 -31.43 10.10 39.72
CA VAL A 686 -32.08 10.79 40.84
C VAL A 686 -31.45 10.35 42.15
N GLN A 687 -31.25 9.04 42.36
CA GLN A 687 -30.57 8.53 43.56
C GLN A 687 -29.12 9.03 43.65
N ASP A 688 -28.37 9.00 42.53
CA ASP A 688 -26.97 9.43 42.50
C ASP A 688 -26.85 10.95 42.80
N LEU A 689 -27.74 11.79 42.26
CA LEU A 689 -27.77 13.23 42.56
C LEU A 689 -28.18 13.52 44.02
N LEU A 690 -29.16 12.79 44.56
CA LEU A 690 -29.61 12.97 45.95
C LEU A 690 -28.53 12.61 47.00
N ARG A 691 -27.50 11.84 46.62
CA ARG A 691 -26.35 11.58 47.48
C ARG A 691 -25.44 12.80 47.64
N ILE A 692 -25.56 13.82 46.78
CA ILE A 692 -24.79 15.05 46.87
C ILE A 692 -25.46 15.94 47.93
N PRO A 693 -24.79 16.25 49.07
CA PRO A 693 -25.44 16.87 50.24
C PRO A 693 -26.09 18.24 50.00
N MET A 694 -25.70 18.94 48.94
CA MET A 694 -26.17 20.31 48.67
C MET A 694 -27.33 20.38 47.68
N VAL A 695 -27.85 19.27 47.17
CA VAL A 695 -28.89 19.27 46.12
C VAL A 695 -30.24 19.78 46.64
N ASP A 696 -30.76 20.83 45.98
CA ASP A 696 -32.07 21.41 46.26
C ASP A 696 -33.19 20.62 45.55
N VAL A 697 -33.84 19.75 46.35
CA VAL A 697 -34.98 18.95 45.92
C VAL A 697 -36.28 19.74 45.76
N HIS A 698 -36.31 20.99 46.24
CA HIS A 698 -37.47 21.87 46.23
C HIS A 698 -37.33 23.03 45.25
N ALA A 699 -36.22 23.08 44.49
CA ALA A 699 -36.02 24.03 43.41
C ALA A 699 -37.24 24.05 42.49
N LYS A 700 -37.72 25.24 42.14
CA LYS A 700 -38.87 25.41 41.24
C LYS A 700 -38.40 25.89 39.88
N ASP A 701 -38.87 25.21 38.83
CA ASP A 701 -38.73 25.66 37.45
C ASP A 701 -39.60 26.91 37.18
N GLU A 702 -39.48 27.51 35.99
CA GLU A 702 -40.21 28.71 35.57
C GLU A 702 -41.73 28.52 35.63
N ARG A 703 -42.21 27.28 35.53
CA ARG A 703 -43.63 26.92 35.63
C ARG A 703 -44.05 26.61 37.07
N GLY A 704 -43.17 26.88 38.05
CA GLY A 704 -43.39 26.62 39.48
C GLY A 704 -43.33 25.15 39.87
N ARG A 705 -42.85 24.25 38.99
CA ARG A 705 -42.81 22.80 39.25
C ARG A 705 -41.50 22.43 39.94
N THR A 706 -41.59 21.56 40.94
CA THR A 706 -40.42 20.91 41.53
C THR A 706 -39.90 19.78 40.62
N PRO A 707 -38.72 19.17 40.88
CA PRO A 707 -38.27 17.99 40.17
C PRO A 707 -39.31 16.86 40.17
N PHE A 708 -39.98 16.63 41.30
CA PHE A 708 -41.08 15.66 41.42
C PHE A 708 -42.30 16.04 40.55
N GLY A 709 -42.65 17.34 40.49
CA GLY A 709 -43.67 17.83 39.57
C GLY A 709 -43.30 17.63 38.10
N SER A 710 -42.01 17.76 37.77
CA SER A 710 -41.48 17.49 36.44
C SER A 710 -41.54 16.01 36.08
N TRP A 711 -41.25 15.10 37.02
CA TRP A 711 -41.43 13.65 36.87
C TRP A 711 -42.87 13.27 36.51
N LYS A 712 -43.85 13.78 37.26
CA LYS A 712 -45.28 13.56 36.97
C LYS A 712 -45.66 13.97 35.54
N SER A 713 -45.16 15.12 35.08
CA SER A 713 -45.41 15.61 33.73
C SER A 713 -44.67 14.82 32.64
N GLY A 714 -43.48 14.28 32.94
CA GLY A 714 -42.70 13.43 32.05
C GLY A 714 -43.36 12.06 31.81
N CYS A 715 -43.81 11.41 32.88
CA CYS A 715 -44.55 10.14 32.81
C CYS A 715 -45.85 10.25 31.98
N GLN A 716 -46.53 11.41 32.04
CA GLN A 716 -47.71 11.66 31.21
C GLN A 716 -47.37 11.76 29.71
N ARG A 717 -46.25 12.41 29.34
CA ARG A 717 -45.84 12.56 27.92
C ARG A 717 -45.34 11.27 27.28
N GLN A 718 -44.58 10.43 28.01
CA GLN A 718 -44.07 9.16 27.48
C GLN A 718 -45.19 8.14 27.20
N ARG A 719 -46.31 8.21 27.94
CA ARG A 719 -47.51 7.40 27.68
C ARG A 719 -48.17 7.67 26.32
N PHE A 720 -47.94 8.84 25.70
CA PHE A 720 -48.56 9.22 24.42
C PHE A 720 -47.66 9.01 23.19
N GLN A 721 -46.35 8.79 23.34
CA GLN A 721 -45.41 8.72 22.21
C GLN A 721 -45.03 7.31 21.72
N GLY A 722 -45.60 6.24 22.27
CA GLY A 722 -45.53 4.90 21.67
C GLY A 722 -44.14 4.27 21.50
N THR A 723 -43.08 4.86 22.07
CA THR A 723 -41.76 4.22 22.08
C THR A 723 -41.73 3.15 23.16
N HIS A 724 -41.64 1.89 22.73
CA HIS A 724 -41.41 0.73 23.60
C HIS A 724 -40.03 0.86 24.27
N SER A 725 -39.97 1.56 25.40
CA SER A 725 -38.94 1.40 26.41
C SER A 725 -39.66 1.11 27.73
N PRO A 726 -39.27 0.07 28.49
CA PRO A 726 -40.08 -0.41 29.60
C PRO A 726 -40.20 0.70 30.66
N CYS A 727 -41.43 1.13 30.91
CA CYS A 727 -41.73 1.91 32.10
C CYS A 727 -41.35 1.07 33.33
N TYR A 728 -40.23 1.35 33.98
CA TYR A 728 -39.97 0.93 35.37
C TYR A 728 -40.85 1.75 36.34
N CYS A 729 -42.13 1.89 36.03
CA CYS A 729 -43.15 2.53 36.87
C CYS A 729 -44.08 1.49 37.52
N ARG A 730 -43.72 0.20 37.49
CA ARG A 730 -44.41 -0.83 38.28
C ARG A 730 -43.37 -1.65 39.01
N GLY A 731 -43.33 -1.48 40.34
CA GLY A 731 -42.61 -2.37 41.25
C GLY A 731 -41.37 -1.74 41.85
N GLU A 732 -41.55 -0.74 42.71
CA GLU A 732 -40.87 -0.66 44.02
C GLU A 732 -41.54 0.48 44.80
N GLY A 733 -42.53 0.09 45.60
CA GLY A 733 -43.10 0.95 46.62
C GLY A 733 -42.09 1.05 47.76
N LEU A 734 -41.29 2.12 47.78
CA LEU A 734 -40.71 2.65 49.00
C LEU A 734 -40.97 4.16 49.00
N ALA A 735 -41.48 4.61 50.14
CA ALA A 735 -42.08 5.91 50.35
C ALA A 735 -41.19 7.08 49.90
N ALA A 736 -41.62 7.77 48.84
CA ALA A 736 -41.19 9.14 48.56
C ALA A 736 -42.01 10.10 49.45
N HIS A 737 -41.76 10.06 50.75
CA HIS A 737 -42.18 11.05 51.74
C HIS A 737 -41.08 11.19 52.79
N SER A 738 -39.95 11.79 52.38
CA SER A 738 -39.00 12.50 53.23
C SER A 738 -38.04 13.25 52.33
#